data_AF-A0A3N2MK33-F1
#
_entry.id   AF-A0A3N2MK33-F1
#
_cell.length_a   1.000
_cell.length_b   1.000
_cell.length_c   1.000
_cell.angle_alpha   90.00
_cell.angle_beta   90.00
_cell.angle_gamma   90.00
#
_symmetry.space_group_name_H-M   'P 1'
#
loop_
_entity.id
_entity.type
_entity.pdbx_description
1 polymer ?
#
loop_
_entity_poly.entity_id
_entity_poly.type
_entity_poly.pdbx_seq_one_letter_code
_entity_poly.pdbx_strand_id
1 'polypeptide(L)'
;MKTSFANHIRNLFLRAAVPVALAAAVSACSDYIEAPGPDFTVSDEPTNVTVSLSIPSMTPVSRADLSNAQLKQVNSVWVRTYSSITGEATCDWVKVQTGHSDEHISHTADLKTKSGYNFIVAVANVENPGVTVDENGNISEEKPLSTLLEAADTWQKFLAISACTPNTTEQLFNGISQQYPTIPMSGIYTSASDMNHPDGGWESACYTPIFIPVDKGNPYKLPGMIHLRRLISQINFNIMPGDDVTISPQSFTVVNAPDYSWLYERQSGVEGVNPNPGDACTEDTKDNFYTTSEQFASNYIYPLTGNNVPEGSYTFNYWQGENKHMALPAANCDTYNKRELENKRTAEGAVPGTSSSLQNTGVYVSLSGDTWTPNNMASYVILRCDVTLKNPVSVDGRDYTREGNGIYVIHLGYCEGDNAAEKSADFNCRRNINYTYNITVKDINNIYVEAVADTETQPGAEGLVSDVENKTIMLDCHYGSFNVYLTDEELGFTHDTDYTFGYIVQAFFGGTEYTFDENNPPANDNERALVRWIELRPTTGENVLADYKPLAPKTGSDGSTFTLDMVQNGLSDDCRSASGWYTVFVNEYVYEADADESTGADNWTKYVNQNNRRAYIRVRHGLSADGESAYAQSKYGVSQRSIQTYYSLDNYTPAEGAIPAKTAIGVEHINELRGLNMRRSYSPTGVLDANNGRYNVWAWLNGTNSGTAPQSGSASKSWSTVVQTNTLQSIPAMTNTNQYYTQAASVQNMPALAQFGGTLNPSPQDPVASSNTRSDYIEAINACMSRNRDLNGNGTIEPEELRWYVPALGKYLRMILGRNSLQTPLMDYANTPRIYVGTGSGDNGYATRLLVYASNNYALWAMEGLSSSAWTGNFPLYTQGGPWEVRCIRNLGSNLSTVTPRRKGVCSIQPQRSQESGDHELL
;
A
#
# COMPACT_ATOMS: atom_id res chain seq x y z
N MET A 1 -63.24 -73.39 10.50
CA MET A 1 -61.95 -72.82 10.94
C MET A 1 -60.87 -73.80 10.55
N LYS A 2 -59.76 -73.48 9.92
CA LYS A 2 -59.11 -72.24 9.46
C LYS A 2 -57.80 -72.82 8.86
N THR A 3 -57.19 -72.41 7.77
CA THR A 3 -57.34 -71.36 6.75
C THR A 3 -56.14 -71.65 5.83
N SER A 4 -56.32 -71.85 4.53
CA SER A 4 -56.25 -70.80 3.50
C SER A 4 -54.93 -70.03 3.58
N PHE A 5 -53.98 -70.22 2.65
CA PHE A 5 -54.01 -69.49 1.39
C PHE A 5 -53.17 -70.18 0.28
N ALA A 6 -53.52 -71.43 -0.02
CA ALA A 6 -53.04 -72.15 -1.20
C ALA A 6 -54.27 -72.73 -1.90
N ASN A 7 -55.07 -71.87 -2.53
CA ASN A 7 -56.17 -72.20 -3.45
C ASN A 7 -56.92 -70.92 -3.84
N HIS A 8 -56.44 -70.20 -4.85
CA HIS A 8 -57.32 -69.57 -5.83
C HIS A 8 -56.52 -69.12 -7.05
N ILE A 9 -57.01 -69.52 -8.22
CA ILE A 9 -56.62 -69.02 -9.55
C ILE A 9 -55.44 -69.78 -10.21
N ARG A 10 -55.58 -71.10 -10.25
CA ARG A 10 -55.10 -71.95 -11.35
C ARG A 10 -56.28 -72.80 -11.83
N ASN A 11 -57.26 -72.15 -12.48
CA ASN A 11 -58.32 -72.79 -13.27
C ASN A 11 -59.06 -71.72 -14.09
N LEU A 12 -59.41 -72.09 -15.34
CA LEU A 12 -60.10 -71.32 -16.39
C LEU A 12 -59.22 -70.23 -17.05
N PHE A 13 -58.61 -70.42 -18.22
CA PHE A 13 -59.18 -70.91 -19.49
C PHE A 13 -60.56 -70.32 -19.82
N LEU A 14 -60.60 -69.59 -20.95
CA LEU A 14 -61.74 -69.08 -21.72
C LEU A 14 -62.18 -67.61 -21.50
N ARG A 15 -61.80 -66.82 -22.51
CA ARG A 15 -62.60 -65.82 -23.27
C ARG A 15 -62.59 -64.37 -22.82
N ALA A 16 -61.63 -63.62 -23.38
CA ALA A 16 -61.91 -62.56 -24.37
C ALA A 16 -60.68 -62.45 -25.30
N ALA A 17 -60.67 -63.17 -26.44
CA ALA A 17 -60.80 -62.58 -27.79
C ALA A 17 -59.65 -61.60 -28.14
N VAL A 18 -58.53 -62.05 -28.75
CA VAL A 18 -58.27 -62.17 -30.21
C VAL A 18 -58.43 -60.81 -30.94
N PRO A 19 -57.52 -60.34 -31.85
CA PRO A 19 -56.39 -61.02 -32.54
C PRO A 19 -55.07 -60.19 -32.66
N VAL A 20 -53.90 -60.84 -32.69
CA VAL A 20 -52.81 -60.50 -33.66
C VAL A 20 -52.05 -61.78 -34.00
N ALA A 21 -52.63 -62.58 -34.89
CA ALA A 21 -51.92 -63.59 -35.67
C ALA A 21 -51.71 -63.01 -37.07
N LEU A 22 -50.73 -62.10 -37.20
CA LEU A 22 -50.30 -61.53 -38.48
C LEU A 22 -48.87 -60.95 -38.39
N ALA A 23 -47.90 -61.69 -37.87
CA ALA A 23 -46.52 -61.18 -37.78
C ALA A 23 -45.42 -62.27 -37.81
N ALA A 24 -45.67 -63.42 -38.46
CA ALA A 24 -44.70 -64.52 -38.50
C ALA A 24 -44.54 -65.12 -39.90
N ALA A 25 -44.42 -64.27 -40.93
CA ALA A 25 -44.02 -64.71 -42.28
C ALA A 25 -43.51 -63.57 -43.18
N VAL A 26 -42.54 -62.75 -42.72
CA VAL A 26 -41.58 -62.09 -43.64
C VAL A 26 -40.26 -61.88 -42.91
N SER A 27 -39.49 -62.96 -42.77
CA SER A 27 -38.05 -62.90 -42.55
C SER A 27 -37.36 -62.85 -43.92
N ALA A 28 -36.94 -61.65 -44.33
CA ALA A 28 -35.97 -61.47 -45.41
C ALA A 28 -35.15 -60.20 -45.13
N CYS A 29 -33.89 -60.42 -44.76
CA CYS A 29 -32.74 -59.51 -44.75
C CYS A 29 -32.97 -58.06 -44.30
N SER A 30 -32.72 -57.80 -43.01
CA SER A 30 -32.04 -56.55 -42.65
C SER A 30 -30.64 -56.93 -42.17
N ASP A 31 -29.64 -56.68 -43.01
CA ASP A 31 -28.27 -56.58 -42.55
C ASP A 31 -28.25 -55.53 -41.43
N TYR A 32 -27.99 -55.99 -40.20
CA TYR A 32 -27.55 -55.08 -39.14
C TYR A 32 -26.12 -54.69 -39.49
N ILE A 33 -25.97 -53.66 -40.31
CA ILE A 33 -24.72 -52.91 -40.40
C ILE A 33 -24.59 -52.24 -39.03
N GLU A 34 -23.73 -52.78 -38.16
CA GLU A 34 -23.20 -52.02 -37.04
C GLU A 34 -22.70 -50.68 -37.62
N ALA A 35 -23.21 -49.57 -37.10
CA ALA A 35 -22.68 -48.26 -37.48
C ALA A 35 -21.15 -48.33 -37.30
N PRO A 36 -20.35 -48.03 -38.34
CA PRO A 36 -18.91 -48.07 -38.22
C PRO A 36 -18.52 -47.15 -37.07
N GLY A 37 -17.78 -47.70 -36.10
CA GLY A 37 -17.24 -46.94 -34.97
C GLY A 37 -16.34 -45.78 -35.44
N PRO A 38 -15.85 -44.95 -34.51
CA PRO A 38 -15.08 -43.75 -34.85
C PRO A 38 -13.89 -44.07 -35.78
N ASP A 39 -13.80 -43.35 -36.89
CA ASP A 39 -12.72 -43.48 -37.89
C ASP A 39 -11.60 -42.47 -37.61
N PHE A 40 -10.44 -42.99 -37.20
CA PHE A 40 -9.24 -42.21 -36.87
C PHE A 40 -8.26 -42.06 -38.05
N THR A 41 -8.67 -42.41 -39.27
CA THR A 41 -7.79 -42.40 -40.45
C THR A 41 -8.16 -41.34 -41.47
N VAL A 42 -9.35 -40.74 -41.33
CA VAL A 42 -9.90 -39.76 -42.27
C VAL A 42 -9.79 -38.35 -41.71
N SER A 43 -9.29 -37.40 -42.51
CA SER A 43 -9.15 -35.98 -42.16
C SER A 43 -9.96 -35.10 -43.11
N ASP A 44 -10.30 -33.89 -42.65
CA ASP A 44 -11.06 -32.86 -43.40
C ASP A 44 -12.54 -33.17 -43.68
N GLU A 45 -13.11 -34.18 -43.01
CA GLU A 45 -14.55 -34.51 -43.10
C GLU A 45 -15.35 -33.87 -41.95
N PRO A 46 -16.57 -33.33 -42.20
CA PRO A 46 -17.42 -32.79 -41.15
C PRO A 46 -17.73 -33.82 -40.05
N THR A 47 -17.61 -33.42 -38.78
CA THR A 47 -17.86 -34.27 -37.61
C THR A 47 -18.36 -33.44 -36.41
N ASN A 48 -18.98 -34.10 -35.43
CA ASN A 48 -19.41 -33.48 -34.18
C ASN A 48 -18.58 -34.06 -33.03
N VAL A 49 -18.05 -33.18 -32.18
CA VAL A 49 -17.23 -33.60 -31.04
C VAL A 49 -17.70 -32.92 -29.76
N THR A 50 -17.78 -33.67 -28.67
CA THR A 50 -18.07 -33.14 -27.33
C THR A 50 -16.77 -33.12 -26.52
N VAL A 51 -16.43 -31.95 -25.98
CA VAL A 51 -15.24 -31.75 -25.13
C VAL A 51 -15.65 -31.33 -23.73
N SER A 52 -15.02 -31.91 -22.71
CA SER A 52 -15.18 -31.51 -21.30
C SER A 52 -14.29 -30.31 -20.97
N LEU A 53 -14.68 -29.48 -20.00
CA LEU A 53 -13.87 -28.36 -19.50
C LEU A 53 -13.76 -28.38 -17.97
N SER A 54 -12.59 -28.01 -17.45
CA SER A 54 -12.27 -27.88 -16.02
C SER A 54 -11.70 -26.49 -15.68
N ILE A 55 -12.24 -25.88 -14.62
CA ILE A 55 -11.81 -24.58 -14.09
C ILE A 55 -10.84 -24.82 -12.91
N PRO A 56 -9.70 -24.13 -12.83
CA PRO A 56 -8.69 -24.32 -11.79
C PRO A 56 -9.11 -23.69 -10.46
N SER A 57 -8.81 -24.38 -9.36
CA SER A 57 -8.82 -23.77 -8.04
C SER A 57 -7.64 -22.79 -7.91
N MET A 58 -7.84 -21.72 -7.15
CA MET A 58 -6.76 -20.91 -6.61
C MET A 58 -7.05 -20.80 -5.12
N THR A 59 -6.14 -21.28 -4.28
CA THR A 59 -6.33 -21.23 -2.83
C THR A 59 -6.36 -19.77 -2.39
N PRO A 60 -7.48 -19.29 -1.85
CA PRO A 60 -7.60 -17.92 -1.37
C PRO A 60 -6.89 -17.75 -0.03
N VAL A 61 -6.32 -16.58 0.19
CA VAL A 61 -5.80 -16.12 1.48
C VAL A 61 -6.58 -14.85 1.89
N SER A 62 -6.37 -14.31 3.09
CA SER A 62 -7.28 -13.33 3.69
C SER A 62 -6.81 -11.88 3.63
N ARG A 63 -7.80 -10.96 3.62
CA ARG A 63 -7.86 -9.54 4.04
C ARG A 63 -7.71 -8.45 2.96
N ALA A 64 -6.94 -8.64 1.90
CA ALA A 64 -6.94 -7.75 0.71
C ALA A 64 -7.20 -8.52 -0.59
N ASP A 65 -7.49 -9.81 -0.48
CA ASP A 65 -7.51 -10.73 -1.60
C ASP A 65 -8.85 -10.71 -2.33
N LEU A 66 -8.78 -11.02 -3.62
CA LEU A 66 -9.95 -11.42 -4.38
C LEU A 66 -10.69 -12.53 -3.61
N SER A 67 -11.98 -12.31 -3.38
CA SER A 67 -12.80 -13.31 -2.71
C SER A 67 -12.77 -14.63 -3.47
N ASN A 68 -13.00 -15.75 -2.78
CA ASN A 68 -13.11 -17.06 -3.42
C ASN A 68 -14.09 -17.03 -4.59
N ALA A 69 -15.17 -16.26 -4.48
CA ALA A 69 -16.16 -16.10 -5.54
C ALA A 69 -15.55 -15.40 -6.78
N GLN A 70 -14.83 -14.29 -6.59
CA GLN A 70 -14.18 -13.56 -7.68
C GLN A 70 -13.10 -14.40 -8.37
N LEU A 71 -12.27 -15.12 -7.60
CA LEU A 71 -11.26 -16.01 -8.16
C LEU A 71 -11.89 -17.10 -9.04
N LYS A 72 -13.08 -17.58 -8.67
CA LYS A 72 -13.78 -18.69 -9.36
C LYS A 72 -14.71 -18.24 -10.47
N GLN A 73 -14.96 -16.93 -10.60
CA GLN A 73 -16.01 -16.43 -11.48
C GLN A 73 -15.68 -16.67 -12.96
N VAL A 74 -16.55 -17.42 -13.63
CA VAL A 74 -16.54 -17.60 -15.09
C VAL A 74 -17.89 -17.18 -15.63
N ASN A 75 -17.90 -16.09 -16.39
CA ASN A 75 -19.12 -15.50 -16.99
C ASN A 75 -19.33 -15.94 -18.45
N SER A 76 -18.25 -16.30 -19.13
CA SER A 76 -18.27 -16.70 -20.53
C SER A 76 -17.13 -17.67 -20.80
N VAL A 77 -17.35 -18.62 -21.72
CA VAL A 77 -16.28 -19.43 -22.29
C VAL A 77 -16.47 -19.52 -23.80
N TRP A 78 -15.39 -19.23 -24.51
CA TRP A 78 -15.22 -19.37 -25.94
C TRP A 78 -14.41 -20.64 -26.21
N VAL A 79 -14.86 -21.50 -27.12
CA VAL A 79 -14.16 -22.75 -27.49
C VAL A 79 -14.09 -22.87 -29.00
N ARG A 80 -12.92 -23.24 -29.54
CA ARG A 80 -12.70 -23.42 -30.99
C ARG A 80 -11.61 -24.46 -31.28
N THR A 81 -11.61 -24.97 -32.51
CA THR A 81 -10.57 -25.84 -33.04
C THR A 81 -9.86 -25.24 -34.25
N TYR A 82 -8.57 -25.52 -34.37
CA TYR A 82 -7.72 -25.13 -35.49
C TYR A 82 -7.03 -26.35 -36.08
N SER A 83 -7.02 -26.49 -37.41
CA SER A 83 -6.30 -27.57 -38.08
C SER A 83 -4.80 -27.41 -37.84
N SER A 84 -4.13 -28.46 -37.36
CA SER A 84 -2.67 -28.44 -37.20
C SER A 84 -1.92 -28.51 -38.54
N ILE A 85 -2.62 -28.83 -39.63
CA ILE A 85 -2.05 -28.96 -40.97
C ILE A 85 -2.18 -27.65 -41.75
N THR A 86 -3.37 -27.04 -41.75
CA THR A 86 -3.64 -25.81 -42.51
C THR A 86 -3.53 -24.54 -41.67
N GLY A 87 -3.61 -24.65 -40.34
CA GLY A 87 -3.70 -23.51 -39.42
C GLY A 87 -5.08 -22.84 -39.41
N GLU A 88 -5.99 -23.19 -40.31
CA GLU A 88 -7.32 -22.60 -40.39
C GLU A 88 -8.23 -23.12 -39.28
N ALA A 89 -9.14 -22.26 -38.80
CA ALA A 89 -10.21 -22.68 -37.92
C ALA A 89 -11.11 -23.73 -38.59
N THR A 90 -11.39 -24.81 -37.86
CA THR A 90 -12.21 -25.93 -38.36
C THR A 90 -13.66 -25.89 -37.89
N CYS A 91 -14.01 -24.94 -37.02
CA CYS A 91 -15.37 -24.66 -36.58
C CYS A 91 -15.59 -23.16 -36.30
N ASP A 92 -16.87 -22.76 -36.25
CA ASP A 92 -17.27 -21.54 -35.54
C ASP A 92 -17.08 -21.75 -34.04
N TRP A 93 -16.88 -20.67 -33.29
CA TRP A 93 -16.73 -20.78 -31.86
C TRP A 93 -18.06 -21.07 -31.17
N VAL A 94 -18.00 -21.72 -30.01
CA VAL A 94 -19.18 -22.05 -29.20
C VAL A 94 -19.13 -21.31 -27.86
N LYS A 95 -20.23 -20.65 -27.52
CA LYS A 95 -20.44 -20.04 -26.20
C LYS A 95 -20.94 -21.09 -25.23
N VAL A 96 -20.16 -21.38 -24.18
CA VAL A 96 -20.64 -22.20 -23.06
C VAL A 96 -21.28 -21.28 -22.02
N GLN A 97 -22.52 -21.56 -21.61
CA GLN A 97 -23.14 -20.89 -20.46
C GLN A 97 -22.62 -21.52 -19.17
N THR A 98 -22.08 -20.70 -18.28
CA THR A 98 -21.56 -21.09 -16.96
C THR A 98 -22.33 -20.37 -15.85
N GLY A 99 -22.45 -21.01 -14.68
CA GLY A 99 -23.03 -20.39 -13.49
C GLY A 99 -21.98 -19.65 -12.67
N HIS A 100 -22.37 -18.59 -11.95
CA HIS A 100 -21.45 -17.76 -11.17
C HIS A 100 -20.87 -18.44 -9.90
N SER A 101 -21.09 -19.74 -9.69
CA SER A 101 -20.73 -20.47 -8.46
C SER A 101 -20.11 -21.86 -8.69
N ASP A 102 -19.65 -22.17 -9.91
CA ASP A 102 -19.25 -23.53 -10.28
C ASP A 102 -17.84 -23.87 -9.75
N GLU A 103 -17.73 -24.85 -8.85
CA GLU A 103 -16.47 -25.43 -8.37
C GLU A 103 -16.24 -26.82 -8.97
N HIS A 104 -15.16 -27.02 -9.74
CA HIS A 104 -14.83 -28.35 -10.28
C HIS A 104 -16.02 -29.06 -10.95
N ILE A 105 -16.88 -28.28 -11.62
CA ILE A 105 -18.00 -28.82 -12.39
C ILE A 105 -17.52 -28.98 -13.82
N SER A 106 -17.57 -30.22 -14.34
CA SER A 106 -17.29 -30.46 -15.76
C SER A 106 -18.41 -29.80 -16.59
N HIS A 107 -18.05 -28.79 -17.37
CA HIS A 107 -18.89 -28.32 -18.46
C HIS A 107 -18.59 -29.12 -19.72
N THR A 108 -19.49 -29.07 -20.70
CA THR A 108 -19.27 -29.67 -22.02
C THR A 108 -19.53 -28.65 -23.12
N ALA A 109 -18.69 -28.66 -24.15
CA ALA A 109 -18.91 -27.92 -25.39
C ALA A 109 -19.07 -28.89 -26.54
N ASP A 110 -20.18 -28.77 -27.28
CA ASP A 110 -20.43 -29.53 -28.50
C ASP A 110 -19.99 -28.71 -29.71
N LEU A 111 -18.99 -29.19 -30.43
CA LEU A 111 -18.34 -28.50 -31.55
C LEU A 111 -18.69 -29.20 -32.87
N LYS A 112 -19.17 -28.43 -33.84
CA LYS A 112 -19.33 -28.86 -35.25
C LYS A 112 -18.04 -28.54 -35.99
N THR A 113 -17.18 -29.52 -36.17
CA THR A 113 -15.79 -29.33 -36.63
C THR A 113 -15.45 -30.27 -37.79
N LYS A 114 -14.17 -30.39 -38.12
CA LYS A 114 -13.63 -31.32 -39.12
C LYS A 114 -12.69 -32.35 -38.48
N SER A 115 -12.70 -33.57 -39.02
CA SER A 115 -11.82 -34.65 -38.57
C SER A 115 -10.35 -34.41 -38.91
N GLY A 116 -9.45 -35.10 -38.21
CA GLY A 116 -7.99 -34.97 -38.35
C GLY A 116 -7.33 -34.32 -37.14
N TYR A 117 -6.03 -34.02 -37.25
CA TYR A 117 -5.24 -33.42 -36.18
C TYR A 117 -5.56 -31.93 -36.00
N ASN A 118 -6.12 -31.57 -34.84
CA ASN A 118 -6.53 -30.22 -34.49
C ASN A 118 -5.94 -29.76 -33.15
N PHE A 119 -5.68 -28.47 -33.01
CA PHE A 119 -5.55 -27.80 -31.71
C PHE A 119 -6.94 -27.49 -31.17
N ILE A 120 -7.18 -27.77 -29.89
CA ILE A 120 -8.45 -27.52 -29.20
C ILE A 120 -8.18 -26.55 -28.07
N VAL A 121 -8.79 -25.37 -28.12
CA VAL A 121 -8.52 -24.27 -27.19
C VAL A 121 -9.80 -23.69 -26.61
N ALA A 122 -9.70 -23.17 -25.40
CA ALA A 122 -10.77 -22.39 -24.79
C ALA A 122 -10.24 -21.13 -24.09
N VAL A 123 -11.08 -20.11 -24.05
CA VAL A 123 -10.80 -18.84 -23.36
C VAL A 123 -12.02 -18.47 -22.54
N ALA A 124 -11.82 -18.16 -21.26
CA ALA A 124 -12.89 -17.75 -20.36
C ALA A 124 -12.84 -16.26 -20.02
N ASN A 125 -13.99 -15.69 -19.69
CA ASN A 125 -14.18 -14.27 -19.39
C ASN A 125 -13.70 -13.36 -20.53
N VAL A 126 -14.20 -13.63 -21.73
CA VAL A 126 -13.82 -12.95 -22.98
C VAL A 126 -14.31 -11.50 -23.08
N GLU A 127 -15.04 -11.02 -22.07
CA GLU A 127 -15.38 -9.62 -21.89
C GLU A 127 -14.19 -8.76 -21.46
N ASN A 128 -13.14 -9.38 -20.91
CA ASN A 128 -11.91 -8.70 -20.53
C ASN A 128 -11.20 -8.10 -21.75
N PRO A 129 -10.46 -7.00 -21.55
CA PRO A 129 -9.67 -6.39 -22.60
C PRO A 129 -8.46 -7.23 -23.01
N GLY A 130 -8.06 -7.09 -24.26
CA GLY A 130 -6.86 -7.65 -24.82
C GLY A 130 -6.40 -6.89 -26.06
N VAL A 131 -5.27 -7.34 -26.60
CA VAL A 131 -4.60 -6.76 -27.78
C VAL A 131 -4.07 -7.89 -28.67
N THR A 132 -3.69 -7.57 -29.90
CA THR A 132 -2.78 -8.42 -30.69
C THR A 132 -1.38 -7.81 -30.68
N VAL A 133 -0.35 -8.64 -30.58
CA VAL A 133 1.06 -8.26 -30.67
C VAL A 133 1.67 -8.99 -31.86
N ASP A 134 2.23 -8.24 -32.80
CA ASP A 134 2.89 -8.80 -33.98
C ASP A 134 4.37 -9.17 -33.72
N GLU A 135 5.03 -9.75 -34.72
CA GLU A 135 6.43 -10.18 -34.65
C GLU A 135 7.43 -9.03 -34.42
N ASN A 136 7.02 -7.78 -34.69
CA ASN A 136 7.84 -6.58 -34.48
C ASN A 136 7.53 -5.88 -33.15
N GLY A 137 6.63 -6.44 -32.32
CA GLY A 137 6.20 -5.81 -31.08
C GLY A 137 5.21 -4.67 -31.26
N ASN A 138 4.52 -4.56 -32.40
CA ASN A 138 3.44 -3.59 -32.55
C ASN A 138 2.19 -4.09 -31.82
N ILE A 139 1.65 -3.24 -30.95
CA ILE A 139 0.46 -3.52 -30.14
C ILE A 139 -0.77 -2.89 -30.82
N SER A 140 -1.83 -3.67 -31.00
CA SER A 140 -3.10 -3.14 -31.52
C SER A 140 -3.84 -2.30 -30.48
N GLU A 141 -4.86 -1.56 -30.92
CA GLU A 141 -5.83 -0.96 -30.01
C GLU A 141 -6.48 -2.02 -29.10
N GLU A 142 -6.68 -1.66 -27.82
CA GLU A 142 -7.34 -2.50 -26.82
C GLU A 142 -8.80 -2.76 -27.19
N LYS A 143 -9.22 -4.03 -27.17
CA LYS A 143 -10.58 -4.48 -27.47
C LYS A 143 -10.98 -5.62 -26.54
N PRO A 144 -12.29 -5.88 -26.36
CA PRO A 144 -12.72 -7.11 -25.70
C PRO A 144 -12.12 -8.34 -26.40
N LEU A 145 -11.62 -9.30 -25.62
CA LEU A 145 -11.05 -10.55 -26.14
C LEU A 145 -11.99 -11.26 -27.10
N SER A 146 -13.31 -11.19 -26.86
CA SER A 146 -14.33 -11.74 -27.76
C SER A 146 -14.20 -11.25 -29.21
N THR A 147 -13.94 -9.95 -29.41
CA THR A 147 -13.76 -9.36 -30.75
C THR A 147 -12.48 -9.86 -31.42
N LEU A 148 -11.39 -9.98 -30.67
CA LEU A 148 -10.12 -10.48 -31.19
C LEU A 148 -10.21 -11.97 -31.55
N LEU A 149 -10.87 -12.76 -30.70
CA LEU A 149 -11.10 -14.19 -30.90
C LEU A 149 -12.02 -14.49 -32.10
N GLU A 150 -13.03 -13.65 -32.35
CA GLU A 150 -13.87 -13.73 -33.55
C GLU A 150 -13.06 -13.50 -34.83
N ALA A 151 -12.11 -12.56 -34.80
CA ALA A 151 -11.23 -12.26 -35.94
C ALA A 151 -10.09 -13.29 -36.14
N ALA A 152 -9.82 -14.13 -35.14
CA ALA A 152 -8.77 -15.16 -35.17
C ALA A 152 -9.21 -16.43 -35.94
N ASP A 153 -9.41 -16.29 -37.25
CA ASP A 153 -9.75 -17.38 -38.18
C ASP A 153 -8.59 -18.37 -38.47
N THR A 154 -7.38 -18.07 -37.98
CA THR A 154 -6.18 -18.87 -38.13
C THR A 154 -5.45 -19.02 -36.80
N TRP A 155 -4.69 -20.10 -36.66
CA TRP A 155 -3.91 -20.43 -35.48
C TRP A 155 -2.91 -19.32 -35.14
N GLN A 156 -2.24 -18.75 -36.14
CA GLN A 156 -1.29 -17.65 -35.98
C GLN A 156 -1.97 -16.39 -35.44
N LYS A 157 -3.16 -16.03 -35.95
CA LYS A 157 -3.92 -14.89 -35.40
C LYS A 157 -4.35 -15.13 -33.97
N PHE A 158 -4.71 -16.36 -33.60
CA PHE A 158 -5.02 -16.70 -32.21
C PHE A 158 -3.79 -16.56 -31.31
N LEU A 159 -2.64 -17.09 -31.74
CA LEU A 159 -1.38 -17.00 -31.01
C LEU A 159 -0.86 -15.57 -30.83
N ALA A 160 -1.27 -14.64 -31.69
CA ALA A 160 -0.92 -13.22 -31.60
C ALA A 160 -1.71 -12.47 -30.51
N ILE A 161 -2.76 -13.07 -29.92
CA ILE A 161 -3.58 -12.39 -28.91
C ILE A 161 -2.89 -12.41 -27.54
N SER A 162 -2.90 -11.27 -26.87
CA SER A 162 -2.52 -11.11 -25.47
C SER A 162 -3.68 -10.52 -24.67
N ALA A 163 -3.87 -10.97 -23.43
CA ALA A 163 -4.82 -10.37 -22.51
C ALA A 163 -4.14 -9.23 -21.74
N CYS A 164 -4.86 -8.14 -21.48
CA CYS A 164 -4.39 -7.11 -20.56
C CYS A 164 -4.37 -7.68 -19.14
N THR A 165 -3.33 -7.36 -18.39
CA THR A 165 -3.13 -7.78 -16.99
C THR A 165 -3.09 -6.57 -16.06
N PRO A 166 -3.15 -6.76 -14.72
CA PRO A 166 -3.07 -5.64 -13.79
C PRO A 166 -1.87 -4.74 -14.06
N ASN A 167 -2.12 -3.49 -14.46
CA ASN A 167 -1.09 -2.55 -14.92
C ASN A 167 -1.21 -1.13 -14.36
N THR A 168 -2.19 -0.89 -13.49
CA THR A 168 -2.28 0.34 -12.69
C THR A 168 -2.03 0.02 -11.21
N THR A 169 -1.61 1.00 -10.42
CA THR A 169 -1.41 0.85 -8.97
C THR A 169 -2.64 0.25 -8.26
N GLU A 170 -3.86 0.70 -8.61
CA GLU A 170 -5.10 0.14 -8.07
C GLU A 170 -5.29 -1.34 -8.46
N GLN A 171 -5.06 -1.68 -9.73
CA GLN A 171 -5.23 -3.04 -10.22
C GLN A 171 -4.16 -3.99 -9.67
N LEU A 172 -2.90 -3.55 -9.55
CA LEU A 172 -1.83 -4.34 -8.95
C LEU A 172 -2.17 -4.71 -7.51
N PHE A 173 -2.77 -3.79 -6.74
CA PHE A 173 -3.19 -4.09 -5.37
C PHE A 173 -4.46 -4.96 -5.29
N ASN A 174 -5.49 -4.65 -6.10
CA ASN A 174 -6.80 -5.31 -6.03
C ASN A 174 -6.93 -6.58 -6.88
N GLY A 175 -6.03 -6.79 -7.85
CA GLY A 175 -6.03 -7.90 -8.81
C GLY A 175 -6.98 -7.77 -10.00
N ILE A 176 -8.00 -6.91 -9.92
CA ILE A 176 -9.00 -6.66 -10.98
C ILE A 176 -9.33 -5.17 -11.05
N SER A 177 -9.90 -4.75 -12.18
CA SER A 177 -10.47 -3.40 -12.31
C SER A 177 -11.95 -3.39 -11.90
N GLN A 178 -12.46 -2.24 -11.49
CA GLN A 178 -13.89 -2.06 -11.21
C GLN A 178 -14.75 -2.25 -12.46
N GLN A 179 -14.20 -1.96 -13.65
CA GLN A 179 -14.89 -2.09 -14.93
C GLN A 179 -14.98 -3.55 -15.40
N TYR A 180 -13.95 -4.35 -15.11
CA TYR A 180 -13.86 -5.75 -15.50
C TYR A 180 -13.55 -6.63 -14.28
N PRO A 181 -14.57 -6.95 -13.46
CA PRO A 181 -14.35 -7.60 -12.16
C PRO A 181 -14.15 -9.12 -12.26
N THR A 182 -13.60 -9.63 -13.38
CA THR A 182 -13.36 -11.06 -13.63
C THR A 182 -11.99 -11.29 -14.23
N ILE A 183 -11.44 -12.49 -14.06
CA ILE A 183 -10.09 -12.80 -14.49
C ILE A 183 -10.13 -13.59 -15.80
N PRO A 184 -9.47 -13.14 -16.89
CA PRO A 184 -9.39 -13.94 -18.10
C PRO A 184 -8.67 -15.27 -17.82
N MET A 185 -9.08 -16.33 -18.51
CA MET A 185 -8.45 -17.63 -18.44
C MET A 185 -8.25 -18.19 -19.84
N SER A 186 -7.22 -19.01 -20.02
CA SER A 186 -6.96 -19.71 -21.27
C SER A 186 -6.64 -21.17 -20.98
N GLY A 187 -7.05 -22.07 -21.87
CA GLY A 187 -6.95 -23.49 -21.62
C GLY A 187 -6.59 -24.33 -22.82
N ILE A 188 -5.98 -25.46 -22.51
CA ILE A 188 -5.54 -26.47 -23.46
C ILE A 188 -6.28 -27.77 -23.22
N TYR A 189 -6.54 -28.50 -24.30
CA TYR A 189 -7.02 -29.86 -24.19
C TYR A 189 -5.88 -30.82 -23.83
N THR A 190 -6.10 -31.68 -22.84
CA THR A 190 -5.23 -32.83 -22.60
C THR A 190 -6.03 -34.12 -22.67
N SER A 191 -5.39 -35.23 -23.03
CA SER A 191 -6.04 -36.55 -23.03
C SER A 191 -6.25 -37.11 -21.61
N ALA A 192 -5.76 -36.42 -20.58
CA ALA A 192 -6.03 -36.75 -19.20
C ALA A 192 -7.52 -36.49 -18.89
N SER A 193 -8.13 -37.43 -18.18
CA SER A 193 -9.55 -37.39 -17.82
C SER A 193 -9.78 -37.00 -16.36
N ASP A 194 -8.73 -36.69 -15.61
CA ASP A 194 -8.83 -36.19 -14.25
C ASP A 194 -9.13 -34.68 -14.23
N MET A 195 -9.81 -34.22 -13.19
CA MET A 195 -10.06 -32.78 -12.99
C MET A 195 -8.84 -32.05 -12.44
N ASN A 196 -7.77 -32.78 -12.11
CA ASN A 196 -6.52 -32.22 -11.65
C ASN A 196 -5.80 -31.61 -12.85
N HIS A 197 -5.28 -30.40 -12.68
CA HIS A 197 -4.48 -29.78 -13.72
C HIS A 197 -3.16 -30.54 -13.84
N PRO A 198 -2.69 -30.89 -15.06
CA PRO A 198 -1.39 -31.53 -15.23
C PRO A 198 -0.27 -30.73 -14.56
N ASP A 199 0.48 -31.40 -13.68
CA ASP A 199 1.69 -30.86 -13.05
C ASP A 199 2.87 -31.00 -14.03
N GLY A 200 3.34 -29.87 -14.56
CA GLY A 200 4.44 -29.85 -15.55
C GLY A 200 4.04 -30.28 -16.97
N GLY A 201 4.92 -30.01 -17.94
CA GLY A 201 4.71 -30.39 -19.35
C GLY A 201 3.64 -29.58 -20.11
N TRP A 202 2.98 -28.62 -19.46
CA TRP A 202 1.92 -27.79 -20.04
C TRP A 202 2.37 -27.05 -21.31
N GLU A 203 3.55 -26.43 -21.27
CA GLU A 203 4.13 -25.71 -22.41
C GLU A 203 4.34 -26.62 -23.64
N SER A 204 4.63 -27.91 -23.43
CA SER A 204 4.72 -28.89 -24.52
C SER A 204 3.35 -29.42 -24.96
N ALA A 205 2.41 -29.55 -24.02
CA ALA A 205 1.04 -29.97 -24.30
C ALA A 205 0.26 -28.91 -25.11
N CYS A 206 0.56 -27.62 -24.93
CA CYS A 206 0.00 -26.51 -25.72
C CYS A 206 0.14 -26.72 -27.24
N TYR A 207 1.19 -27.39 -27.69
CA TYR A 207 1.47 -27.57 -29.12
C TYR A 207 1.26 -29.01 -29.60
N THR A 208 0.60 -29.86 -28.80
CA THR A 208 0.30 -31.24 -29.18
C THR A 208 -1.09 -31.32 -29.83
N PRO A 209 -1.21 -31.56 -31.14
CA PRO A 209 -2.51 -31.65 -31.80
C PRO A 209 -3.19 -33.00 -31.51
N ILE A 210 -4.52 -32.98 -31.47
CA ILE A 210 -5.37 -34.13 -31.15
C ILE A 210 -6.11 -34.58 -32.40
N PHE A 211 -6.09 -35.88 -32.66
CA PHE A 211 -6.88 -36.44 -33.76
C PHE A 211 -8.36 -36.50 -33.38
N ILE A 212 -9.19 -35.76 -34.11
CA ILE A 212 -10.66 -35.80 -34.00
C ILE A 212 -11.18 -36.82 -35.04
N PRO A 213 -11.82 -37.93 -34.64
CA PRO A 213 -12.34 -38.92 -35.59
C PRO A 213 -13.67 -38.51 -36.22
N VAL A 214 -14.04 -39.19 -37.30
CA VAL A 214 -15.42 -39.17 -37.83
C VAL A 214 -16.23 -40.25 -37.13
N ASP A 215 -17.31 -39.89 -36.44
CA ASP A 215 -18.29 -40.85 -35.90
C ASP A 215 -19.64 -40.68 -36.62
N LYS A 216 -19.97 -41.65 -37.48
CA LYS A 216 -21.16 -41.58 -38.34
C LYS A 216 -22.42 -41.93 -37.55
N GLY A 217 -22.96 -40.95 -36.81
CA GLY A 217 -24.30 -41.03 -36.23
C GLY A 217 -24.48 -40.39 -34.86
N ASN A 218 -23.39 -40.07 -34.12
CA ASN A 218 -23.43 -39.43 -32.81
C ASN A 218 -22.26 -38.45 -32.63
N PRO A 219 -22.35 -37.44 -31.73
CA PRO A 219 -21.19 -36.67 -31.32
C PRO A 219 -20.14 -37.57 -30.65
N TYR A 220 -18.90 -37.54 -31.13
CA TYR A 220 -17.80 -38.26 -30.49
C TYR A 220 -17.37 -37.51 -29.23
N LYS A 221 -17.46 -38.16 -28.06
CA LYS A 221 -16.96 -37.57 -26.81
C LYS A 221 -15.47 -37.82 -26.70
N LEU A 222 -14.68 -36.75 -26.69
CA LEU A 222 -13.24 -36.86 -26.45
C LEU A 222 -12.97 -37.40 -25.02
N PRO A 223 -11.95 -38.25 -24.84
CA PRO A 223 -11.71 -38.93 -23.56
C PRO A 223 -11.22 -38.01 -22.44
N GLY A 224 -10.48 -36.95 -22.77
CA GLY A 224 -9.97 -35.94 -21.84
C GLY A 224 -10.75 -34.62 -21.82
N MET A 225 -10.12 -33.56 -21.32
CA MET A 225 -10.76 -32.27 -21.08
C MET A 225 -9.85 -31.06 -21.35
N ILE A 226 -10.49 -29.90 -21.51
CA ILE A 226 -9.83 -28.60 -21.58
C ILE A 226 -9.61 -28.10 -20.15
N HIS A 227 -8.36 -27.82 -19.81
CA HIS A 227 -7.99 -27.26 -18.51
C HIS A 227 -7.70 -25.77 -18.66
N LEU A 228 -8.50 -24.93 -18.01
CA LEU A 228 -8.30 -23.47 -18.01
C LEU A 228 -7.25 -23.07 -16.96
N ARG A 229 -6.50 -22.00 -17.20
CA ARG A 229 -5.60 -21.34 -16.24
C ARG A 229 -5.80 -19.82 -16.30
N ARG A 230 -5.82 -19.18 -15.13
CA ARG A 230 -5.78 -17.71 -15.04
C ARG A 230 -4.48 -17.21 -15.68
N LEU A 231 -4.51 -16.01 -16.25
CA LEU A 231 -3.31 -15.37 -16.81
C LEU A 231 -2.51 -14.55 -15.79
N ILE A 232 -3.05 -14.38 -14.58
CA ILE A 232 -2.44 -13.62 -13.48
C ILE A 232 -2.04 -14.55 -12.33
N SER A 233 -1.19 -14.02 -11.45
CA SER A 233 -0.77 -14.66 -10.21
C SER A 233 -0.90 -13.70 -9.03
N GLN A 234 -1.00 -14.26 -7.82
CA GLN A 234 -0.94 -13.54 -6.56
C GLN A 234 0.47 -13.66 -5.99
N ILE A 235 1.02 -12.54 -5.53
CA ILE A 235 2.37 -12.46 -4.98
C ILE A 235 2.26 -11.92 -3.57
N ASN A 236 2.64 -12.73 -2.59
CA ASN A 236 2.63 -12.37 -1.18
C ASN A 236 4.06 -12.27 -0.66
N PHE A 237 4.32 -11.23 0.12
CA PHE A 237 5.56 -11.04 0.85
C PHE A 237 5.27 -11.11 2.34
N ASN A 238 6.03 -11.93 3.06
CA ASN A 238 6.10 -11.94 4.51
C ASN A 238 7.46 -11.40 4.91
N ILE A 239 7.49 -10.27 5.60
CA ILE A 239 8.71 -9.59 6.04
C ILE A 239 8.86 -9.85 7.54
N MET A 240 9.93 -10.54 7.92
CA MET A 240 10.20 -10.94 9.29
C MET A 240 11.49 -10.29 9.80
N PRO A 241 11.52 -9.78 11.04
CA PRO A 241 12.76 -9.35 11.67
C PRO A 241 13.64 -10.55 12.01
N GLY A 242 14.95 -10.38 11.85
CA GLY A 242 15.94 -11.25 12.48
C GLY A 242 15.98 -11.08 14.00
N ASP A 243 16.68 -11.99 14.67
CA ASP A 243 16.70 -12.06 16.14
C ASP A 243 17.21 -10.78 16.80
N ASP A 244 18.18 -10.10 16.18
CA ASP A 244 18.90 -8.95 16.74
C ASP A 244 18.38 -7.59 16.25
N VAL A 245 17.31 -7.55 15.45
CA VAL A 245 16.78 -6.31 14.89
C VAL A 245 15.29 -6.11 15.13
N THR A 246 14.88 -4.86 15.13
CA THR A 246 13.48 -4.45 14.95
C THR A 246 13.33 -3.81 13.57
N ILE A 247 12.22 -4.08 12.89
CA ILE A 247 11.96 -3.56 11.56
C ILE A 247 10.66 -2.75 11.49
N SER A 248 10.62 -1.79 10.58
CA SER A 248 9.41 -1.06 10.21
C SER A 248 9.40 -0.81 8.70
N PRO A 249 8.74 -1.69 7.91
CA PRO A 249 8.54 -1.47 6.48
C PRO A 249 7.84 -0.14 6.21
N GLN A 250 8.42 0.67 5.33
CA GLN A 250 7.95 2.01 4.99
C GLN A 250 7.10 2.01 3.71
N SER A 251 7.54 1.26 2.70
CA SER A 251 6.84 1.15 1.43
C SER A 251 7.33 -0.03 0.59
N PHE A 252 6.56 -0.40 -0.43
CA PHE A 252 7.05 -1.22 -1.54
C PHE A 252 6.67 -0.65 -2.90
N THR A 253 7.44 -0.99 -3.94
CA THR A 253 7.15 -0.66 -5.34
C THR A 253 7.26 -1.92 -6.17
N VAL A 254 6.29 -2.16 -7.06
CA VAL A 254 6.34 -3.27 -8.02
C VAL A 254 6.93 -2.73 -9.32
N VAL A 255 8.03 -3.32 -9.77
CA VAL A 255 8.76 -2.91 -10.97
C VAL A 255 8.68 -4.00 -12.02
N ASN A 256 8.54 -3.57 -13.27
CA ASN A 256 8.37 -4.43 -14.45
C ASN A 256 7.20 -5.42 -14.31
N ALA A 257 6.05 -4.95 -13.80
CA ALA A 257 4.82 -5.75 -13.90
C ALA A 257 4.37 -5.73 -15.38
N PRO A 258 4.08 -6.89 -16.00
CA PRO A 258 3.69 -6.93 -17.41
C PRO A 258 2.28 -6.37 -17.60
N ASP A 259 2.11 -5.52 -18.60
CA ASP A 259 0.81 -4.98 -19.02
C ASP A 259 -0.01 -6.03 -19.77
N TYR A 260 0.68 -7.01 -20.36
CA TYR A 260 0.10 -8.05 -21.19
C TYR A 260 0.69 -9.41 -20.89
N SER A 261 -0.16 -10.44 -20.98
CA SER A 261 0.26 -11.83 -20.99
C SER A 261 -0.27 -12.52 -22.24
N TRP A 262 0.56 -13.34 -22.90
CA TRP A 262 0.11 -14.13 -24.04
C TRP A 262 -1.15 -14.93 -23.66
N LEU A 263 -2.19 -14.81 -24.47
CA LEU A 263 -3.43 -15.53 -24.20
C LEU A 263 -3.17 -17.04 -24.18
N TYR A 264 -2.32 -17.51 -25.10
CA TYR A 264 -1.86 -18.89 -25.14
C TYR A 264 -0.44 -19.01 -24.59
N GLU A 265 -0.23 -19.90 -23.62
CA GLU A 265 1.07 -20.06 -22.94
C GLU A 265 2.14 -20.58 -23.91
N ARG A 266 3.34 -19.98 -23.85
CA ARG A 266 4.49 -20.28 -24.72
C ARG A 266 5.66 -20.83 -23.93
N GLN A 267 6.48 -21.69 -24.53
CA GLN A 267 7.61 -22.30 -23.82
C GLN A 267 8.73 -21.30 -23.51
N SER A 268 9.31 -21.38 -22.31
CA SER A 268 10.51 -20.60 -21.94
C SER A 268 11.80 -21.34 -22.33
N GLY A 269 12.87 -20.59 -22.62
CA GLY A 269 14.20 -21.14 -22.89
C GLY A 269 14.35 -21.87 -24.24
N VAL A 270 13.40 -21.72 -25.16
CA VAL A 270 13.49 -22.24 -26.54
C VAL A 270 13.92 -21.12 -27.48
N GLU A 271 14.98 -21.36 -28.24
CA GLU A 271 15.51 -20.38 -29.21
C GLU A 271 14.42 -19.97 -30.22
N GLY A 272 14.24 -18.66 -30.39
CA GLY A 272 13.25 -18.08 -31.31
C GLY A 272 11.80 -18.09 -30.79
N VAL A 273 11.56 -18.53 -29.55
CA VAL A 273 10.25 -18.41 -28.89
C VAL A 273 10.32 -17.31 -27.85
N ASN A 274 9.45 -16.31 -27.99
CA ASN A 274 9.28 -15.24 -27.02
C ASN A 274 8.24 -15.65 -25.96
N PRO A 275 8.64 -16.06 -24.75
CA PRO A 275 7.72 -16.46 -23.68
C PRO A 275 6.81 -15.32 -23.19
N ASN A 276 7.18 -14.06 -23.40
CA ASN A 276 6.41 -12.88 -22.99
C ASN A 276 6.09 -12.00 -24.21
N PRO A 277 4.95 -11.26 -24.20
CA PRO A 277 4.70 -10.24 -25.22
C PRO A 277 5.80 -9.17 -25.25
N GLY A 278 6.29 -8.80 -24.06
CA GLY A 278 7.34 -7.80 -23.88
C GLY A 278 8.72 -8.20 -24.38
N ASP A 279 8.98 -9.46 -24.74
CA ASP A 279 10.30 -9.84 -25.28
C ASP A 279 10.57 -9.21 -26.66
N ALA A 280 9.54 -8.67 -27.32
CA ALA A 280 9.66 -7.92 -28.56
C ALA A 280 10.06 -6.43 -28.34
N CYS A 281 10.11 -5.96 -27.10
CA CYS A 281 10.41 -4.56 -26.82
C CYS A 281 11.90 -4.24 -27.03
N THR A 282 12.18 -2.95 -27.13
CA THR A 282 13.52 -2.36 -27.06
C THR A 282 13.61 -1.54 -25.77
N GLU A 283 14.81 -1.07 -25.42
CA GLU A 283 14.97 -0.24 -24.22
C GLU A 283 14.07 1.00 -24.26
N ASP A 284 13.91 1.60 -25.45
CA ASP A 284 13.06 2.78 -25.69
C ASP A 284 11.55 2.47 -25.71
N THR A 285 11.16 1.21 -25.87
CA THR A 285 9.75 0.81 -26.03
C THR A 285 9.23 -0.09 -24.91
N LYS A 286 10.05 -0.39 -23.89
CA LYS A 286 9.70 -1.28 -22.76
C LYS A 286 8.48 -0.80 -21.98
N ASP A 287 8.29 0.51 -21.84
CA ASP A 287 7.17 1.11 -21.10
C ASP A 287 5.81 0.90 -21.80
N ASN A 288 5.80 0.42 -23.06
CA ASN A 288 4.56 -0.02 -23.73
C ASN A 288 4.12 -1.42 -23.31
N PHE A 289 4.95 -2.16 -22.58
CA PHE A 289 4.72 -3.56 -22.21
C PHE A 289 4.79 -3.83 -20.72
N TYR A 290 5.45 -2.95 -19.98
CA TYR A 290 5.70 -3.11 -18.56
C TYR A 290 5.44 -1.81 -17.82
N THR A 291 4.85 -1.93 -16.64
CA THR A 291 4.58 -0.82 -15.75
C THR A 291 5.45 -0.90 -14.49
N THR A 292 5.72 0.26 -13.92
CA THR A 292 6.22 0.40 -12.55
C THR A 292 5.12 1.05 -11.74
N SER A 293 4.73 0.43 -10.63
CA SER A 293 3.69 0.98 -9.77
C SER A 293 4.13 2.30 -9.15
N GLU A 294 3.16 3.12 -8.75
CA GLU A 294 3.45 4.12 -7.73
C GLU A 294 3.90 3.43 -6.42
N GLN A 295 4.53 4.19 -5.54
CA GLN A 295 4.96 3.68 -4.25
C GLN A 295 3.74 3.32 -3.39
N PHE A 296 3.63 2.05 -3.01
CA PHE A 296 2.69 1.61 -1.99
C PHE A 296 3.27 1.93 -0.61
N ALA A 297 2.79 3.00 -0.01
CA ALA A 297 3.19 3.38 1.35
C ALA A 297 2.74 2.34 2.39
N SER A 298 3.24 2.48 3.61
CA SER A 298 3.05 1.54 4.71
C SER A 298 1.59 1.22 5.09
N ASN A 299 0.59 2.00 4.66
CA ASN A 299 -0.83 1.65 4.82
C ASN A 299 -1.27 0.44 3.97
N TYR A 300 -0.47 0.05 2.98
CA TYR A 300 -0.63 -1.18 2.18
C TYR A 300 0.16 -2.36 2.76
N ILE A 301 0.83 -2.17 3.92
CA ILE A 301 1.61 -3.18 4.61
C ILE A 301 0.95 -3.48 5.95
N TYR A 302 0.63 -4.75 6.19
CA TYR A 302 -0.16 -5.19 7.33
C TYR A 302 0.70 -5.94 8.34
N PRO A 303 0.41 -5.86 9.65
CA PRO A 303 1.03 -6.75 10.62
C PRO A 303 0.71 -8.22 10.28
N LEU A 304 1.75 -9.05 10.22
CA LEU A 304 1.60 -10.49 10.07
C LEU A 304 1.51 -11.12 11.46
N THR A 305 0.40 -11.79 11.75
CA THR A 305 0.14 -12.43 13.05
C THR A 305 -0.13 -13.90 12.86
N GLY A 306 0.43 -14.75 13.71
CA GLY A 306 0.19 -16.19 13.68
C GLY A 306 1.03 -16.95 14.69
N ASN A 307 0.74 -18.24 14.85
CA ASN A 307 1.60 -19.10 15.66
C ASN A 307 2.98 -19.22 14.99
N ASN A 308 4.06 -19.03 15.75
CA ASN A 308 5.45 -19.04 15.27
C ASN A 308 5.82 -17.91 14.28
N VAL A 309 5.04 -16.83 14.21
CA VAL A 309 5.44 -15.61 13.50
C VAL A 309 6.17 -14.69 14.49
N PRO A 310 7.41 -14.24 14.21
CA PRO A 310 8.11 -13.30 15.06
C PRO A 310 7.32 -12.01 15.28
N GLU A 311 7.35 -11.46 16.49
CA GLU A 311 6.77 -10.15 16.76
C GLU A 311 7.43 -9.07 15.89
N GLY A 312 6.63 -8.14 15.36
CA GLY A 312 7.12 -7.15 14.39
C GLY A 312 7.27 -7.69 12.97
N SER A 313 6.61 -8.80 12.63
CA SER A 313 6.48 -9.26 11.24
C SER A 313 5.36 -8.54 10.50
N TYR A 314 5.52 -8.40 9.19
CA TYR A 314 4.60 -7.70 8.30
C TYR A 314 4.33 -8.51 7.04
N THR A 315 3.26 -8.17 6.33
CA THR A 315 2.91 -8.77 5.05
C THR A 315 2.25 -7.76 4.12
N PHE A 316 2.47 -7.94 2.82
CA PHE A 316 1.71 -7.27 1.78
C PHE A 316 1.58 -8.24 0.60
N ASN A 317 0.65 -7.94 -0.30
CA ASN A 317 0.47 -8.68 -1.53
C ASN A 317 0.06 -7.79 -2.69
N TYR A 318 0.26 -8.32 -3.89
CA TYR A 318 -0.19 -7.71 -5.14
C TYR A 318 -0.42 -8.81 -6.19
N TRP A 319 -0.89 -8.40 -7.36
CA TRP A 319 -1.23 -9.26 -8.49
C TRP A 319 -0.53 -8.76 -9.75
N GLN A 320 -0.05 -9.66 -10.58
CA GLN A 320 0.49 -9.33 -11.90
C GLN A 320 0.25 -10.45 -12.91
N GLY A 321 0.45 -10.14 -14.20
CA GLY A 321 0.47 -11.13 -15.28
C GLY A 321 1.69 -12.06 -15.22
N GLU A 322 1.67 -13.10 -16.07
CA GLU A 322 2.84 -13.92 -16.32
C GLU A 322 4.02 -13.10 -16.84
N ASN A 323 5.20 -13.32 -16.26
CA ASN A 323 6.45 -12.73 -16.72
C ASN A 323 7.59 -13.73 -16.52
N LYS A 324 8.11 -14.31 -17.60
CA LYS A 324 9.05 -15.44 -17.57
C LYS A 324 10.44 -15.02 -18.02
N HIS A 325 11.38 -15.05 -17.09
CA HIS A 325 12.77 -14.67 -17.32
C HIS A 325 13.71 -15.68 -16.67
N MET A 326 14.90 -15.84 -17.24
CA MET A 326 15.97 -16.64 -16.65
C MET A 326 17.31 -15.93 -16.80
N ALA A 327 18.24 -16.23 -15.91
CA ALA A 327 19.60 -15.72 -16.06
C ALA A 327 20.23 -16.17 -17.39
N LEU A 328 21.05 -15.29 -17.97
CA LEU A 328 21.89 -15.64 -19.12
C LEU A 328 22.86 -16.77 -18.71
N PRO A 329 23.01 -17.83 -19.52
CA PRO A 329 23.96 -18.91 -19.21
C PRO A 329 25.38 -18.42 -18.97
N ALA A 330 25.80 -17.37 -19.69
CA ALA A 330 27.13 -16.78 -19.57
C ALA A 330 27.35 -15.96 -18.28
N ALA A 331 26.28 -15.52 -17.61
CA ALA A 331 26.37 -14.68 -16.41
C ALA A 331 26.71 -15.47 -15.13
N ASN A 332 26.62 -16.81 -15.17
CA ASN A 332 26.92 -17.71 -14.05
C ASN A 332 26.25 -17.25 -12.73
N CYS A 333 24.94 -17.00 -12.78
CA CYS A 333 24.11 -16.64 -11.63
C CYS A 333 23.86 -17.86 -10.73
N ASP A 334 24.89 -18.29 -10.00
CA ASP A 334 24.94 -19.49 -9.16
C ASP A 334 24.71 -19.23 -7.66
N THR A 335 24.54 -17.97 -7.28
CA THR A 335 24.28 -17.52 -5.90
C THR A 335 23.24 -16.41 -5.90
N TYR A 336 22.45 -16.30 -4.83
CA TYR A 336 21.39 -15.30 -4.71
C TYR A 336 21.88 -13.88 -5.01
N ASN A 337 22.98 -13.44 -4.39
CA ASN A 337 23.51 -12.07 -4.54
C ASN A 337 23.84 -11.66 -5.98
N LYS A 338 24.07 -12.62 -6.90
CA LYS A 338 24.33 -12.32 -8.31
C LYS A 338 23.07 -11.96 -9.08
N ARG A 339 21.89 -12.25 -8.55
CA ARG A 339 20.62 -11.95 -9.22
C ARG A 339 20.43 -10.45 -9.34
N GLU A 340 20.79 -9.71 -8.30
CA GLU A 340 20.62 -8.26 -8.17
C GLU A 340 21.89 -7.47 -8.53
N LEU A 341 22.95 -8.13 -9.03
CA LEU A 341 24.15 -7.43 -9.46
C LEU A 341 23.88 -6.57 -10.70
N GLU A 342 24.16 -5.27 -10.61
CA GLU A 342 23.96 -4.30 -11.69
C GLU A 342 25.28 -3.86 -12.33
N ASN A 343 25.20 -3.48 -13.62
CA ASN A 343 26.25 -2.69 -14.22
C ASN A 343 26.29 -1.30 -13.56
N LYS A 344 27.51 -0.79 -13.39
CA LYS A 344 27.75 0.55 -12.87
C LYS A 344 28.26 1.44 -14.01
N ARG A 345 27.82 2.70 -14.06
CA ARG A 345 28.35 3.72 -14.99
C ARG A 345 28.86 4.92 -14.24
N THR A 346 29.72 5.72 -14.87
CA THR A 346 30.12 7.00 -14.30
C THR A 346 28.93 7.96 -14.27
N ALA A 347 28.64 8.55 -13.10
CA ALA A 347 27.60 9.55 -12.91
C ALA A 347 27.88 10.80 -13.77
N GLU A 348 26.82 11.37 -14.34
CA GLU A 348 26.95 12.55 -15.22
C GLU A 348 27.47 13.76 -14.41
N GLY A 349 28.61 14.32 -14.84
CA GLY A 349 29.26 15.44 -14.15
C GLY A 349 30.22 15.05 -13.01
N ALA A 350 30.45 13.75 -12.76
CA ALA A 350 31.40 13.31 -11.74
C ALA A 350 32.86 13.67 -12.07
N VAL A 351 33.65 13.98 -11.04
CA VAL A 351 35.11 14.13 -11.16
C VAL A 351 35.73 12.72 -11.19
N PRO A 352 36.45 12.33 -12.26
CA PRO A 352 37.04 10.99 -12.34
C PRO A 352 38.01 10.72 -11.18
N GLY A 353 37.80 9.62 -10.45
CA GLY A 353 38.70 9.15 -9.38
C GLY A 353 38.26 9.46 -7.94
N THR A 354 37.04 9.95 -7.72
CA THR A 354 36.43 10.04 -6.37
C THR A 354 35.45 8.89 -6.11
N SER A 355 35.30 8.50 -4.85
CA SER A 355 34.43 7.41 -4.35
C SER A 355 32.92 7.74 -4.43
N SER A 356 32.49 8.61 -5.34
CA SER A 356 31.10 9.04 -5.51
C SER A 356 30.78 9.23 -7.00
N SER A 357 31.50 8.51 -7.86
CA SER A 357 31.50 8.75 -9.31
C SER A 357 30.77 7.67 -10.11
N LEU A 358 30.31 6.58 -9.48
CA LEU A 358 29.55 5.54 -10.15
C LEU A 358 28.05 5.62 -9.79
N GLN A 359 27.19 5.01 -10.59
CA GLN A 359 25.75 4.86 -10.36
C GLN A 359 25.25 3.55 -10.96
N ASN A 360 24.23 2.96 -10.34
CA ASN A 360 23.47 1.84 -10.91
C ASN A 360 22.84 2.23 -12.25
N THR A 361 22.93 1.35 -13.25
CA THR A 361 22.36 1.62 -14.57
C THR A 361 20.92 1.13 -14.73
N GLY A 362 20.40 0.32 -13.81
CA GLY A 362 19.17 -0.45 -14.00
C GLY A 362 19.34 -1.64 -14.93
N VAL A 363 20.58 -2.06 -15.24
CA VAL A 363 20.88 -3.19 -16.14
C VAL A 363 21.54 -4.29 -15.33
N TYR A 364 20.81 -5.37 -15.09
CA TYR A 364 21.26 -6.49 -14.28
C TYR A 364 22.16 -7.43 -15.07
N VAL A 365 23.36 -7.70 -14.54
CA VAL A 365 24.38 -8.53 -15.19
C VAL A 365 23.84 -9.94 -15.47
N SER A 366 23.07 -10.49 -14.52
CA SER A 366 22.47 -11.81 -14.62
C SER A 366 21.48 -11.93 -15.78
N LEU A 367 20.77 -10.86 -16.13
CA LEU A 367 19.70 -10.86 -17.13
C LEU A 367 20.15 -10.33 -18.49
N SER A 368 21.09 -9.38 -18.53
CA SER A 368 21.44 -8.62 -19.74
C SER A 368 22.94 -8.62 -20.08
N GLY A 369 23.83 -9.09 -19.19
CA GLY A 369 25.26 -8.87 -19.37
C GLY A 369 25.56 -7.36 -19.34
N ASP A 370 26.34 -6.85 -20.29
CA ASP A 370 26.81 -5.45 -20.31
C ASP A 370 25.84 -4.45 -20.98
N THR A 371 24.83 -4.94 -21.71
CA THR A 371 23.93 -4.09 -22.51
C THR A 371 22.50 -4.55 -22.31
N TRP A 372 21.57 -3.61 -22.14
CA TRP A 372 20.17 -3.92 -21.90
C TRP A 372 19.61 -4.92 -22.95
N THR A 373 18.85 -5.90 -22.46
CA THR A 373 18.05 -6.80 -23.29
C THR A 373 16.63 -6.87 -22.71
N PRO A 374 15.62 -7.33 -23.46
CA PRO A 374 14.27 -7.52 -22.91
C PRO A 374 14.23 -8.45 -21.69
N ASN A 375 15.23 -9.33 -21.53
CA ASN A 375 15.34 -10.19 -20.37
C ASN A 375 15.55 -9.41 -19.05
N ASN A 376 16.01 -8.15 -19.12
CA ASN A 376 16.09 -7.23 -17.98
C ASN A 376 14.72 -6.85 -17.40
N MET A 377 13.63 -7.19 -18.08
CA MET A 377 12.27 -6.87 -17.66
C MET A 377 11.69 -7.89 -16.69
N ALA A 378 12.53 -8.73 -16.07
CA ALA A 378 12.12 -9.54 -14.93
C ALA A 378 11.48 -8.67 -13.84
N SER A 379 10.33 -9.12 -13.34
CA SER A 379 9.62 -8.38 -12.29
C SER A 379 10.36 -8.45 -10.98
N TYR A 380 10.40 -7.34 -10.25
CA TYR A 380 10.98 -7.28 -8.92
C TYR A 380 10.21 -6.30 -8.04
N VAL A 381 10.45 -6.41 -6.73
CA VAL A 381 9.92 -5.49 -5.73
C VAL A 381 11.06 -4.70 -5.11
N ILE A 382 10.87 -3.38 -4.99
CA ILE A 382 11.73 -2.52 -4.16
C ILE A 382 11.03 -2.37 -2.81
N LEU A 383 11.59 -2.95 -1.75
CA LEU A 383 11.10 -2.83 -0.37
C LEU A 383 11.94 -1.83 0.41
N ARG A 384 11.32 -0.79 0.99
CA ARG A 384 12.00 0.14 1.91
C ARG A 384 11.64 -0.20 3.35
N CYS A 385 12.63 -0.34 4.21
CA CYS A 385 12.44 -0.76 5.60
C CYS A 385 13.38 -0.05 6.56
N ASP A 386 12.82 0.52 7.62
CA ASP A 386 13.62 1.03 8.74
C ASP A 386 14.04 -0.15 9.61
N VAL A 387 15.33 -0.20 9.94
CA VAL A 387 15.94 -1.28 10.71
C VAL A 387 16.72 -0.67 11.86
N THR A 388 16.53 -1.19 13.07
CA THR A 388 17.30 -0.80 14.26
C THR A 388 17.83 -2.04 14.94
N LEU A 389 19.12 -2.04 15.29
CA LEU A 389 19.71 -3.10 16.09
C LEU A 389 19.20 -3.00 17.54
N LYS A 390 18.83 -4.14 18.12
CA LYS A 390 18.37 -4.22 19.51
C LYS A 390 19.49 -3.96 20.52
N ASN A 391 20.70 -4.38 20.17
CA ASN A 391 21.89 -4.22 21.00
C ASN A 391 22.74 -3.07 20.48
N PRO A 392 23.33 -2.24 21.37
CA PRO A 392 24.23 -1.18 20.95
C PRO A 392 25.51 -1.75 20.32
N VAL A 393 26.11 -0.97 19.43
CA VAL A 393 27.42 -1.25 18.84
C VAL A 393 28.47 -0.35 19.47
N SER A 394 29.61 -0.93 19.85
CA SER A 394 30.71 -0.16 20.45
C SER A 394 31.68 0.31 19.37
N VAL A 395 31.82 1.62 19.20
CA VAL A 395 32.73 2.26 18.23
C VAL A 395 33.59 3.27 18.99
N ASP A 396 34.91 3.20 18.83
CA ASP A 396 35.87 4.08 19.52
C ASP A 396 35.68 4.16 21.05
N GLY A 397 35.18 3.08 21.67
CA GLY A 397 34.94 3.00 23.13
C GLY A 397 33.65 3.69 23.60
N ARG A 398 32.77 4.11 22.69
CA ARG A 398 31.41 4.60 22.97
C ARG A 398 30.37 3.66 22.37
N ASP A 399 29.24 3.53 23.05
CA ASP A 399 28.13 2.70 22.61
C ASP A 399 27.12 3.53 21.80
N TYR A 400 26.76 3.05 20.62
CA TYR A 400 25.85 3.68 19.68
C TYR A 400 24.65 2.79 19.40
N THR A 401 23.50 3.39 19.12
CA THR A 401 22.38 2.66 18.49
C THR A 401 22.61 2.66 16.98
N ARG A 402 22.78 1.47 16.39
CA ARG A 402 22.86 1.34 14.93
C ARG A 402 21.47 1.21 14.34
N GLU A 403 21.12 2.12 13.45
CA GLU A 403 19.86 2.15 12.74
C GLU A 403 20.07 2.54 11.28
N GLY A 404 19.08 2.30 10.44
CA GLY A 404 19.17 2.68 9.03
C GLY A 404 17.87 2.47 8.28
N ASN A 405 17.83 3.01 7.06
CA ASN A 405 16.81 2.71 6.08
C ASN A 405 17.42 1.81 5.01
N GLY A 406 16.99 0.55 4.98
CA GLY A 406 17.40 -0.41 3.96
C GLY A 406 16.45 -0.38 2.77
N ILE A 407 17.01 -0.34 1.58
CA ILE A 407 16.32 -0.47 0.29
C ILE A 407 16.69 -1.85 -0.26
N TYR A 408 15.70 -2.72 -0.42
CA TYR A 408 15.91 -4.10 -0.85
C TYR A 408 15.27 -4.33 -2.22
N VAL A 409 16.09 -4.66 -3.21
CA VAL A 409 15.64 -5.13 -4.54
C VAL A 409 15.44 -6.64 -4.47
N ILE A 410 14.24 -7.11 -4.79
CA ILE A 410 13.88 -8.53 -4.69
C ILE A 410 13.24 -8.98 -6.00
N HIS A 411 14.02 -9.62 -6.86
CA HIS A 411 13.48 -10.24 -8.08
C HIS A 411 12.57 -11.42 -7.75
N LEU A 412 11.46 -11.52 -8.49
CA LEU A 412 10.59 -12.70 -8.44
C LEU A 412 11.32 -13.93 -9.00
N GLY A 413 10.82 -15.13 -8.70
CA GLY A 413 11.42 -16.41 -9.04
C GLY A 413 12.10 -17.06 -7.83
N TYR A 414 13.27 -17.67 -8.01
CA TYR A 414 13.96 -18.48 -6.99
C TYR A 414 13.11 -19.65 -6.45
N CYS A 415 12.13 -20.09 -7.24
CA CYS A 415 11.16 -21.11 -6.88
C CYS A 415 11.43 -22.44 -7.59
N GLU A 416 12.04 -22.38 -8.78
CA GLU A 416 12.31 -23.51 -9.67
C GLU A 416 13.80 -23.93 -9.59
N GLY A 417 14.08 -25.23 -9.65
CA GLY A 417 15.44 -25.79 -9.58
C GLY A 417 15.68 -26.66 -8.35
N ASP A 418 16.59 -27.62 -8.49
CA ASP A 418 16.86 -28.65 -7.47
C ASP A 418 17.89 -28.18 -6.42
N ASN A 419 18.65 -27.14 -6.74
CA ASN A 419 19.70 -26.59 -5.87
C ASN A 419 19.75 -25.05 -5.91
N ALA A 420 20.55 -24.45 -5.03
CA ALA A 420 20.64 -22.99 -4.89
C ALA A 420 21.14 -22.30 -6.17
N ALA A 421 22.02 -22.93 -6.94
CA ALA A 421 22.53 -22.35 -8.18
C ALA A 421 21.46 -22.28 -9.26
N GLU A 422 20.72 -23.38 -9.47
CA GLU A 422 19.59 -23.41 -10.40
C GLU A 422 18.48 -22.43 -9.99
N LYS A 423 18.16 -22.36 -8.70
CA LYS A 423 17.20 -21.37 -8.18
C LYS A 423 17.67 -19.94 -8.38
N SER A 424 18.97 -19.68 -8.25
CA SER A 424 19.54 -18.35 -8.48
C SER A 424 19.35 -17.90 -9.93
N ALA A 425 19.28 -18.82 -10.89
CA ALA A 425 19.01 -18.51 -12.30
C ALA A 425 17.51 -18.34 -12.64
N ASP A 426 16.58 -18.65 -11.73
CA ASP A 426 15.13 -18.59 -11.97
C ASP A 426 14.54 -17.21 -11.64
N PHE A 427 14.01 -16.51 -12.64
CA PHE A 427 13.33 -15.21 -12.49
C PHE A 427 11.85 -15.28 -12.91
N ASN A 428 11.27 -16.48 -12.96
CA ASN A 428 9.93 -16.68 -13.50
C ASN A 428 8.84 -16.28 -12.52
N CYS A 429 7.87 -15.50 -13.01
CA CYS A 429 6.54 -15.38 -12.47
C CYS A 429 5.55 -16.08 -13.43
N ARG A 430 5.19 -17.33 -13.11
CA ARG A 430 4.25 -18.15 -13.88
C ARG A 430 2.82 -17.68 -13.63
N ARG A 431 1.91 -17.88 -14.59
CA ARG A 431 0.46 -17.63 -14.42
C ARG A 431 -0.22 -18.63 -13.47
N ASN A 432 -1.34 -18.22 -12.87
CA ASN A 432 -2.19 -19.06 -12.02
C ASN A 432 -1.49 -19.67 -10.79
N ILE A 433 -0.49 -18.97 -10.24
CA ILE A 433 0.25 -19.36 -9.05
C ILE A 433 -0.02 -18.37 -7.91
N ASN A 434 -0.03 -18.89 -6.68
CA ASN A 434 -0.03 -18.08 -5.47
C ASN A 434 1.35 -18.18 -4.82
N TYR A 435 2.18 -17.16 -5.02
CA TYR A 435 3.55 -17.09 -4.52
C TYR A 435 3.59 -16.54 -3.09
N THR A 436 4.44 -17.11 -2.25
CA THR A 436 4.73 -16.58 -0.90
C THR A 436 6.23 -16.47 -0.69
N TYR A 437 6.74 -15.24 -0.71
CA TYR A 437 8.13 -14.91 -0.40
C TYR A 437 8.26 -14.63 1.09
N ASN A 438 9.09 -15.42 1.78
CA ASN A 438 9.39 -15.22 3.19
C ASN A 438 10.76 -14.55 3.30
N ILE A 439 10.74 -13.25 3.56
CA ILE A 439 11.93 -12.40 3.66
C ILE A 439 12.29 -12.22 5.13
N THR A 440 13.56 -12.38 5.47
CA THR A 440 14.08 -12.09 6.81
C THR A 440 15.12 -11.00 6.71
N VAL A 441 14.82 -9.84 7.31
CA VAL A 441 15.77 -8.74 7.44
C VAL A 441 16.65 -9.04 8.65
N LYS A 442 17.88 -9.50 8.41
CA LYS A 442 18.78 -9.95 9.48
C LYS A 442 19.46 -8.78 10.19
N ASP A 443 20.07 -7.89 9.42
CA ASP A 443 20.77 -6.69 9.87
C ASP A 443 20.93 -5.71 8.69
N ILE A 444 21.63 -4.60 8.94
CA ILE A 444 22.03 -3.60 7.93
C ILE A 444 23.56 -3.52 7.79
N ASN A 445 24.27 -4.58 8.20
CA ASN A 445 25.72 -4.56 8.28
C ASN A 445 26.38 -4.69 6.90
N ASN A 446 25.73 -5.34 5.93
CA ASN A 446 26.23 -5.38 4.55
C ASN A 446 26.21 -4.00 3.88
N ILE A 447 25.17 -3.20 4.11
CA ILE A 447 25.09 -1.80 3.67
C ILE A 447 26.22 -0.97 4.31
N TYR A 448 26.47 -1.18 5.61
CA TYR A 448 27.60 -0.55 6.31
C TYR A 448 28.97 -0.95 5.71
N VAL A 449 29.19 -2.24 5.44
CA VAL A 449 30.46 -2.75 4.89
C VAL A 449 30.69 -2.17 3.49
N GLU A 450 29.65 -2.08 2.67
CA GLU A 450 29.72 -1.49 1.35
C GLU A 450 30.10 -0.01 1.40
N ALA A 451 29.48 0.78 2.29
CA ALA A 451 29.76 2.20 2.46
C ALA A 451 31.18 2.52 2.96
N VAL A 452 31.82 1.63 3.72
CA VAL A 452 33.10 1.90 4.40
C VAL A 452 34.29 1.16 3.76
N ALA A 453 34.07 -0.03 3.22
CA ALA A 453 35.11 -0.88 2.62
C ALA A 453 35.04 -0.96 1.10
N ASP A 454 34.08 -0.26 0.46
CA ASP A 454 33.85 -0.26 -0.99
C ASP A 454 33.76 -1.67 -1.57
N THR A 455 33.07 -2.54 -0.82
CA THR A 455 32.87 -3.96 -1.16
C THR A 455 31.39 -4.27 -1.18
N GLU A 456 30.83 -4.38 -2.39
CA GLU A 456 29.43 -4.72 -2.64
C GLU A 456 29.18 -6.22 -2.36
N THR A 457 28.89 -6.53 -1.10
CA THR A 457 28.67 -7.92 -0.67
C THR A 457 27.24 -8.39 -0.94
N GLN A 458 26.28 -7.47 -1.06
CA GLN A 458 24.87 -7.74 -1.30
C GLN A 458 24.29 -6.66 -2.22
N PRO A 459 24.44 -6.79 -3.56
CA PRO A 459 24.00 -5.78 -4.52
C PRO A 459 22.52 -5.38 -4.41
N GLY A 460 21.65 -6.31 -3.97
CA GLY A 460 20.23 -6.04 -3.78
C GLY A 460 19.86 -5.33 -2.47
N ALA A 461 20.82 -4.84 -1.69
CA ALA A 461 20.56 -4.15 -0.42
C ALA A 461 21.43 -2.89 -0.26
N GLU A 462 20.77 -1.75 -0.31
CA GLU A 462 21.39 -0.41 -0.29
C GLU A 462 20.74 0.46 0.80
N GLY A 463 21.21 1.70 0.94
CA GLY A 463 20.58 2.72 1.78
C GLY A 463 21.53 3.37 2.79
N LEU A 464 20.95 3.95 3.85
CA LEU A 464 21.69 4.71 4.85
C LEU A 464 21.73 3.97 6.19
N VAL A 465 22.94 3.79 6.73
CA VAL A 465 23.20 3.29 8.08
C VAL A 465 23.78 4.41 8.93
N SER A 466 23.30 4.55 10.15
CA SER A 466 23.75 5.55 11.11
C SER A 466 24.00 4.91 12.48
N ASP A 467 25.20 5.14 13.02
CA ASP A 467 25.50 4.90 14.42
C ASP A 467 25.16 6.17 15.22
N VAL A 468 24.04 6.15 15.93
CA VAL A 468 23.52 7.32 16.64
C VAL A 468 23.85 7.25 18.13
N GLU A 469 24.55 8.26 18.64
CA GLU A 469 25.00 8.35 20.04
C GLU A 469 23.82 8.49 21.00
N ASN A 470 22.88 9.39 20.66
CA ASN A 470 21.64 9.57 21.40
C ASN A 470 20.49 8.87 20.68
N LYS A 471 19.51 8.37 21.44
CA LYS A 471 18.33 7.73 20.87
C LYS A 471 17.65 8.62 19.82
N THR A 472 17.34 8.04 18.66
CA THR A 472 16.63 8.74 17.58
C THR A 472 15.26 9.23 18.01
N ILE A 473 14.97 10.45 17.59
CA ILE A 473 13.79 11.22 17.98
C ILE A 473 12.71 10.98 16.94
N MET A 474 11.68 10.22 17.35
CA MET A 474 10.53 9.91 16.52
C MET A 474 9.46 10.99 16.69
N LEU A 475 8.99 11.55 15.58
CA LEU A 475 7.97 12.60 15.54
C LEU A 475 6.78 12.19 14.67
N ASP A 476 5.60 12.67 15.05
CA ASP A 476 4.42 12.64 14.17
C ASP A 476 4.51 13.73 13.09
N CYS A 477 3.54 13.77 12.18
CA CYS A 477 3.57 14.60 10.98
C CYS A 477 3.34 16.10 11.20
N HIS A 478 3.03 16.52 12.43
CA HIS A 478 2.78 17.92 12.78
C HIS A 478 4.05 18.59 13.34
N TYR A 479 3.94 19.85 13.75
CA TYR A 479 5.03 20.57 14.40
C TYR A 479 5.54 19.81 15.64
N GLY A 480 6.86 19.77 15.81
CA GLY A 480 7.54 19.22 16.98
C GLY A 480 8.68 20.12 17.46
N SER A 481 9.05 19.97 18.73
CA SER A 481 10.15 20.71 19.35
C SER A 481 10.81 19.90 20.46
N PHE A 482 12.14 19.90 20.50
CA PHE A 482 12.94 19.22 21.52
C PHE A 482 14.31 19.88 21.65
N ASN A 483 15.11 19.49 22.65
CA ASN A 483 16.43 20.07 22.88
C ASN A 483 17.57 19.09 22.53
N VAL A 484 18.66 19.64 22.02
CA VAL A 484 19.92 18.94 21.74
C VAL A 484 21.09 19.70 22.36
N TYR A 485 22.18 19.00 22.64
CA TYR A 485 23.41 19.58 23.15
C TYR A 485 24.48 19.59 22.08
N LEU A 486 24.97 20.79 21.72
CA LEU A 486 26.01 21.01 20.73
C LEU A 486 27.05 21.98 21.31
N THR A 487 28.31 21.59 21.26
CA THR A 487 29.43 22.38 21.76
C THR A 487 29.81 23.46 20.75
N ASP A 488 30.50 24.50 21.24
CA ASP A 488 31.07 25.54 20.38
C ASP A 488 32.05 24.96 19.34
N GLU A 489 32.78 23.92 19.70
CA GLU A 489 33.69 23.20 18.81
C GLU A 489 32.93 22.49 17.69
N GLU A 490 31.87 21.74 18.03
CA GLU A 490 31.02 21.03 17.06
C GLU A 490 30.31 21.98 16.08
N LEU A 491 29.99 23.22 16.49
CA LEU A 491 29.35 24.23 15.63
C LEU A 491 30.34 25.19 14.95
N GLY A 492 31.64 24.99 15.16
CA GLY A 492 32.68 25.80 14.52
C GLY A 492 32.86 27.21 15.09
N PHE A 493 32.43 27.50 16.31
CA PHE A 493 32.62 28.83 16.94
C PHE A 493 34.07 29.10 17.40
N THR A 494 34.86 28.06 17.71
CA THR A 494 36.23 28.19 18.24
C THR A 494 37.33 27.87 17.22
N HIS A 495 36.99 27.37 16.03
CA HIS A 495 37.87 27.24 14.84
C HIS A 495 39.27 26.60 15.08
N ASP A 496 39.36 25.53 15.89
CA ASP A 496 40.67 24.94 16.26
C ASP A 496 40.82 23.41 16.05
N THR A 497 39.96 22.75 15.26
CA THR A 497 40.15 21.30 14.96
C THR A 497 39.58 20.85 13.60
N ASP A 498 40.02 19.67 13.15
CA ASP A 498 39.53 18.91 11.98
C ASP A 498 38.07 18.41 12.11
N TYR A 499 37.31 18.83 13.12
CA TYR A 499 35.91 18.44 13.32
C TYR A 499 34.99 19.41 12.56
N THR A 500 34.54 19.00 11.38
CA THR A 500 33.51 19.73 10.63
C THR A 500 32.13 19.29 11.10
N PHE A 501 31.31 20.22 11.58
CA PHE A 501 29.86 20.01 11.72
C PHE A 501 29.34 19.34 10.45
N GLY A 502 28.45 18.36 10.62
CA GLY A 502 27.77 17.81 9.47
C GLY A 502 26.29 17.53 9.66
N TYR A 503 25.59 17.36 8.53
CA TYR A 503 24.22 16.91 8.45
C TYR A 503 24.00 15.91 7.30
N ILE A 504 22.96 15.09 7.44
CA ILE A 504 22.31 14.40 6.32
C ILE A 504 20.81 14.65 6.48
N VAL A 505 20.14 15.07 5.41
CA VAL A 505 18.68 15.22 5.38
C VAL A 505 18.11 14.39 4.23
N GLN A 506 17.23 13.46 4.58
CA GLN A 506 16.44 12.66 3.63
C GLN A 506 15.00 13.17 3.65
N ALA A 507 14.49 13.62 2.51
CA ALA A 507 13.14 14.13 2.35
C ALA A 507 12.43 13.41 1.18
N PHE A 508 11.12 13.21 1.29
CA PHE A 508 10.32 12.62 0.22
C PHE A 508 9.37 13.64 -0.40
N PHE A 509 9.32 13.67 -1.73
CA PHE A 509 8.39 14.49 -2.49
C PHE A 509 8.01 13.80 -3.80
N GLY A 510 6.70 13.56 -3.99
CA GLY A 510 6.16 12.89 -5.17
C GLY A 510 6.67 11.46 -5.33
N GLY A 511 6.83 10.71 -4.23
CA GLY A 511 7.37 9.35 -4.24
C GLY A 511 8.90 9.26 -4.41
N THR A 512 9.57 10.38 -4.65
CA THR A 512 11.03 10.44 -4.82
C THR A 512 11.71 10.82 -3.51
N GLU A 513 12.78 10.11 -3.15
CA GLU A 513 13.67 10.46 -2.05
C GLU A 513 14.75 11.44 -2.52
N TYR A 514 15.01 12.45 -1.70
CA TYR A 514 16.07 13.43 -1.91
C TYR A 514 16.98 13.40 -0.69
N THR A 515 18.28 13.19 -0.92
CA THR A 515 19.31 13.18 0.13
C THR A 515 20.22 14.38 -0.05
N PHE A 516 20.29 15.22 0.98
CA PHE A 516 21.15 16.40 1.03
C PHE A 516 22.17 16.26 2.13
N ASP A 517 23.38 16.70 1.83
CA ASP A 517 24.49 16.77 2.75
C ASP A 517 25.37 17.98 2.38
N GLU A 518 26.57 18.01 2.90
CA GLU A 518 27.60 19.04 2.78
C GLU A 518 28.28 19.06 1.42
N ASN A 519 28.35 17.88 0.78
CA ASN A 519 28.94 17.68 -0.53
C ASN A 519 27.88 17.79 -1.63
N ASN A 520 26.61 17.56 -1.27
CA ASN A 520 25.42 17.72 -2.09
C ASN A 520 24.41 18.70 -1.44
N PRO A 521 24.76 20.00 -1.31
CA PRO A 521 23.86 20.99 -0.73
C PRO A 521 22.71 21.32 -1.69
N PRO A 522 21.56 21.80 -1.18
CA PRO A 522 20.41 22.15 -2.03
C PRO A 522 20.75 23.27 -3.02
N ALA A 523 20.56 23.01 -4.32
CA ALA A 523 20.97 23.89 -5.41
C ALA A 523 20.04 25.10 -5.61
N ASN A 524 18.78 24.99 -5.22
CA ASN A 524 17.74 26.01 -5.46
C ASN A 524 16.74 26.13 -4.29
N ASP A 525 15.80 27.08 -4.38
CA ASP A 525 14.83 27.33 -3.29
C ASP A 525 13.85 26.15 -3.07
N ASN A 526 13.52 25.40 -4.11
CA ASN A 526 12.63 24.23 -3.98
C ASN A 526 13.32 23.12 -3.19
N GLU A 527 14.57 22.82 -3.52
CA GLU A 527 15.40 21.87 -2.75
C GLU A 527 15.68 22.37 -1.33
N ARG A 528 15.90 23.68 -1.15
CA ARG A 528 16.05 24.25 0.20
C ARG A 528 14.81 24.02 1.06
N ALA A 529 13.60 24.01 0.49
CA ALA A 529 12.39 23.69 1.24
C ALA A 529 12.39 22.24 1.79
N LEU A 530 13.05 21.30 1.10
CA LEU A 530 13.21 19.91 1.51
C LEU A 530 14.23 19.73 2.66
N VAL A 531 15.07 20.72 2.92
CA VAL A 531 16.09 20.70 3.99
C VAL A 531 15.67 21.52 5.21
N ARG A 532 15.03 22.68 5.01
CA ARG A 532 14.72 23.68 6.05
C ARG A 532 13.48 23.39 6.89
N TRP A 533 13.12 22.13 7.00
CA TRP A 533 12.11 21.70 7.97
C TRP A 533 12.67 21.52 9.38
N ILE A 534 14.00 21.65 9.55
CA ILE A 534 14.69 21.72 10.84
C ILE A 534 15.32 23.08 11.03
N GLU A 535 14.94 23.74 12.12
CA GLU A 535 15.55 24.99 12.59
C GLU A 535 16.07 24.80 14.02
N LEU A 536 17.19 25.41 14.36
CA LEU A 536 17.81 25.36 15.68
C LEU A 536 17.93 26.76 16.27
N ARG A 537 17.80 26.86 17.58
CA ARG A 537 17.92 28.12 18.32
C ARG A 537 18.52 27.89 19.71
N PRO A 538 19.42 28.76 20.20
CA PRO A 538 20.00 28.61 21.53
C PRO A 538 18.92 28.65 22.62
N THR A 539 19.08 27.80 23.64
CA THR A 539 18.28 27.80 24.86
C THR A 539 19.17 27.77 26.11
N THR A 540 18.55 27.85 27.28
CA THR A 540 19.24 27.96 28.58
C THR A 540 19.48 26.63 29.29
N GLY A 541 18.86 25.54 28.84
CA GLY A 541 19.10 24.21 29.40
C GLY A 541 18.29 23.11 28.74
N GLU A 542 18.63 21.86 29.10
CA GLU A 542 18.05 20.61 28.56
C GLU A 542 16.52 20.57 28.55
N ASN A 543 15.89 21.07 29.61
CA ASN A 543 14.44 20.96 29.80
C ASN A 543 13.69 22.29 29.55
N VAL A 544 14.36 23.28 28.95
CA VAL A 544 13.79 24.60 28.64
C VAL A 544 13.75 24.77 27.14
N LEU A 545 12.56 24.82 26.54
CA LEU A 545 12.42 25.15 25.12
C LEU A 545 12.66 26.67 24.93
N ALA A 546 13.35 27.03 23.84
CA ALA A 546 13.40 28.41 23.38
C ALA A 546 12.04 28.82 22.80
N ASP A 547 11.65 30.08 23.00
CA ASP A 547 10.56 30.64 22.22
C ASP A 547 10.97 30.67 20.75
N TYR A 548 10.08 30.22 19.86
CA TYR A 548 10.36 30.26 18.43
C TYR A 548 10.44 31.70 17.93
N LYS A 549 11.47 31.95 17.12
CA LYS A 549 11.59 33.15 16.28
C LYS A 549 12.01 32.68 14.90
N PRO A 550 11.37 33.17 13.83
CA PRO A 550 11.65 32.63 12.50
C PRO A 550 13.05 33.00 12.04
N LEU A 551 13.60 32.18 11.14
CA LEU A 551 14.83 32.48 10.42
C LEU A 551 14.71 33.81 9.62
N ALA A 552 15.78 34.61 9.63
CA ALA A 552 15.83 35.86 8.85
C ALA A 552 15.68 35.59 7.34
N PRO A 553 15.05 36.49 6.57
CA PRO A 553 14.59 37.83 6.93
C PRO A 553 13.10 37.90 7.33
N LYS A 554 12.49 36.78 7.76
CA LYS A 554 11.07 36.78 8.12
C LYS A 554 10.78 37.74 9.29
N THR A 555 9.61 38.37 9.25
CA THR A 555 9.12 39.24 10.33
C THR A 555 9.23 38.53 11.68
N GLY A 556 9.74 39.23 12.69
CA GLY A 556 9.94 38.71 14.05
C GLY A 556 11.22 37.88 14.25
N SER A 557 12.05 37.73 13.22
CA SER A 557 13.41 37.21 13.38
C SER A 557 14.28 38.15 14.22
N ASP A 558 15.14 37.57 15.05
CA ASP A 558 16.17 38.27 15.83
C ASP A 558 17.59 37.79 15.54
N GLY A 559 17.76 36.93 14.52
CA GLY A 559 19.07 36.45 14.07
C GLY A 559 19.63 35.21 14.79
N SER A 560 19.02 34.75 15.90
CA SER A 560 19.54 33.60 16.67
C SER A 560 19.08 32.22 16.16
N THR A 561 18.12 32.18 15.23
CA THR A 561 17.62 30.92 14.64
C THR A 561 18.43 30.59 13.38
N PHE A 562 18.84 29.34 13.22
CA PHE A 562 19.65 28.87 12.07
C PHE A 562 19.21 27.48 11.60
N THR A 563 19.63 27.06 10.41
CA THR A 563 19.36 25.74 9.83
C THR A 563 20.65 24.92 9.73
N LEU A 564 20.52 23.62 9.47
CA LEU A 564 21.67 22.71 9.35
C LEU A 564 22.65 23.13 8.22
N ASP A 565 22.12 23.57 7.07
CA ASP A 565 22.90 24.04 5.92
C ASP A 565 23.65 25.36 6.18
N MET A 566 23.25 26.14 7.18
CA MET A 566 23.91 27.41 7.50
C MET A 566 25.22 27.23 8.26
N VAL A 567 25.38 26.13 9.00
CA VAL A 567 26.55 25.92 9.88
C VAL A 567 27.85 25.91 9.07
N GLN A 568 27.81 25.38 7.85
CA GLN A 568 28.96 25.33 6.94
C GLN A 568 29.50 26.71 6.55
N ASN A 569 28.64 27.73 6.55
CA ASN A 569 29.00 29.09 6.16
C ASN A 569 29.47 29.94 7.35
N GLY A 570 29.53 29.35 8.54
CA GLY A 570 29.79 30.04 9.80
C GLY A 570 28.53 30.67 10.38
N LEU A 571 28.30 30.42 11.66
CA LEU A 571 27.18 31.01 12.41
C LEU A 571 27.59 32.36 13.03
N SER A 572 26.62 33.26 13.21
CA SER A 572 26.83 34.48 13.99
C SER A 572 26.88 34.20 15.50
N ASP A 573 27.49 35.11 16.27
CA ASP A 573 27.53 35.00 17.73
C ASP A 573 26.12 34.98 18.37
N ASP A 574 25.11 35.58 17.71
CA ASP A 574 23.72 35.55 18.18
C ASP A 574 23.11 34.13 18.19
N CYS A 575 23.64 33.23 17.36
CA CYS A 575 23.26 31.82 17.35
C CYS A 575 23.91 31.03 18.50
N ARG A 576 24.90 31.56 19.21
CA ARG A 576 25.71 30.82 20.18
C ARG A 576 24.97 30.61 21.50
N SER A 577 24.87 29.35 21.94
CA SER A 577 24.29 29.01 23.24
C SER A 577 25.34 29.08 24.36
N ALA A 578 25.10 29.92 25.38
CA ALA A 578 25.93 29.96 26.58
C ALA A 578 25.90 28.66 27.40
N SER A 579 24.85 27.84 27.22
CA SER A 579 24.67 26.57 27.94
C SER A 579 25.07 25.34 27.12
N GLY A 580 25.35 25.51 25.82
CA GLY A 580 25.49 24.43 24.84
C GLY A 580 24.18 23.76 24.42
N TRP A 581 23.04 24.16 24.98
CA TRP A 581 21.72 23.62 24.60
C TRP A 581 21.06 24.44 23.50
N TYR A 582 20.43 23.73 22.56
CA TYR A 582 19.68 24.29 21.45
C TYR A 582 18.31 23.62 21.36
N THR A 583 17.27 24.40 21.16
CA THR A 583 15.95 23.90 20.77
C THR A 583 15.92 23.67 19.28
N VAL A 584 15.57 22.46 18.90
CA VAL A 584 15.28 22.06 17.53
C VAL A 584 13.78 22.20 17.31
N PHE A 585 13.42 22.95 16.27
CA PHE A 585 12.07 23.11 15.78
C PHE A 585 11.91 22.31 14.50
N VAL A 586 10.96 21.37 14.51
CA VAL A 586 10.65 20.52 13.37
C VAL A 586 9.32 20.97 12.79
N ASN A 587 9.33 21.42 11.54
CA ASN A 587 8.11 21.79 10.82
C ASN A 587 7.19 20.56 10.69
N GLU A 588 5.90 20.81 10.51
CA GLU A 588 5.00 19.77 10.01
C GLU A 588 5.50 19.22 8.66
N TYR A 589 5.07 18.01 8.31
CA TYR A 589 5.49 17.32 7.09
C TYR A 589 4.82 17.94 5.85
N VAL A 590 5.25 19.14 5.50
CA VAL A 590 4.89 19.88 4.30
C VAL A 590 6.11 20.60 3.73
N TYR A 591 6.04 20.96 2.46
CA TYR A 591 7.04 21.75 1.73
C TYR A 591 6.39 22.94 1.04
N GLU A 592 5.38 23.53 1.70
CA GLU A 592 4.59 24.63 1.16
C GLU A 592 5.29 25.98 1.33
N ALA A 593 5.22 26.81 0.30
CA ALA A 593 5.78 28.16 0.34
C ALA A 593 4.86 29.16 1.06
N ASP A 594 3.54 28.99 0.96
CA ASP A 594 2.54 29.96 1.39
C ASP A 594 1.35 29.29 2.10
N ALA A 595 0.61 30.08 2.89
CA ALA A 595 -0.61 29.65 3.58
C ALA A 595 -1.81 29.40 2.64
N ASP A 596 -1.76 29.85 1.38
CA ASP A 596 -2.82 29.60 0.40
C ASP A 596 -2.49 28.44 -0.55
N GLU A 597 -2.87 27.24 -0.12
CA GLU A 597 -2.68 26.02 -0.90
C GLU A 597 -3.71 25.86 -2.04
N SER A 598 -4.73 26.73 -2.15
CA SER A 598 -5.79 26.58 -3.15
C SER A 598 -5.36 26.94 -4.57
N THR A 599 -4.24 27.64 -4.71
CA THR A 599 -3.71 28.12 -5.99
C THR A 599 -2.60 27.22 -6.56
N GLY A 600 -1.90 26.47 -5.70
CA GLY A 600 -0.82 25.55 -6.06
C GLY A 600 -1.30 24.10 -6.19
N ALA A 601 -2.30 23.87 -7.05
CA ALA A 601 -3.22 22.74 -7.08
C ALA A 601 -2.65 21.29 -7.07
N ASP A 602 -1.35 21.05 -6.96
CA ASP A 602 -0.72 19.71 -6.94
C ASP A 602 0.39 19.58 -5.88
N ASN A 603 0.44 20.44 -4.85
CA ASN A 603 1.53 20.37 -3.87
C ASN A 603 1.28 19.34 -2.77
N TRP A 604 0.06 19.28 -2.21
CA TRP A 604 -0.19 18.42 -1.04
C TRP A 604 -0.15 16.93 -1.35
N THR A 605 -0.55 16.54 -2.57
CA THR A 605 -0.54 15.14 -3.03
C THR A 605 0.88 14.57 -3.10
N LYS A 606 1.90 15.43 -3.13
CA LYS A 606 3.31 15.03 -3.23
C LYS A 606 3.98 14.80 -1.89
N TYR A 607 3.41 15.26 -0.77
CA TYR A 607 4.02 15.09 0.55
C TYR A 607 3.17 14.28 1.53
N VAL A 608 1.91 13.98 1.19
CA VAL A 608 1.07 13.06 1.99
C VAL A 608 1.32 11.60 1.63
N ASN A 609 1.03 10.70 2.58
CA ASN A 609 1.18 9.25 2.39
C ASN A 609 2.58 8.87 1.85
N GLN A 610 3.62 9.61 2.26
CA GLN A 610 5.01 9.35 1.90
C GLN A 610 5.73 8.58 3.01
N ASN A 611 6.93 8.09 2.72
CA ASN A 611 7.86 7.56 3.72
C ASN A 611 8.28 8.63 4.74
N ASN A 612 8.78 8.18 5.90
CA ASN A 612 9.32 9.09 6.91
C ASN A 612 10.49 9.91 6.34
N ARG A 613 10.52 11.21 6.65
CA ARG A 613 11.67 12.08 6.36
C ARG A 613 12.61 12.06 7.55
N ARG A 614 13.91 12.15 7.30
CA ARG A 614 14.94 11.97 8.32
C ARG A 614 15.97 13.07 8.28
N ALA A 615 16.54 13.36 9.44
CA ALA A 615 17.73 14.18 9.54
C ALA A 615 18.68 13.63 10.59
N TYR A 616 19.96 13.74 10.28
CA TYR A 616 21.04 13.35 11.16
C TYR A 616 21.94 14.55 11.38
N ILE A 617 22.21 14.87 12.66
CA ILE A 617 23.23 15.85 13.05
C ILE A 617 24.50 15.05 13.31
N ARG A 618 25.45 15.09 12.36
CA ARG A 618 26.56 14.14 12.25
C ARG A 618 27.93 14.72 12.58
N VAL A 619 28.83 13.80 12.94
CA VAL A 619 30.24 14.07 13.27
C VAL A 619 31.19 13.39 12.28
N ARG A 620 30.81 12.26 11.64
CA ARG A 620 31.58 11.59 10.56
C ARG A 620 30.66 10.93 9.51
N HIS A 621 31.17 10.69 8.28
CA HIS A 621 30.45 10.09 7.15
C HIS A 621 31.41 9.28 6.24
N GLY A 622 30.93 8.19 5.65
CA GLY A 622 31.51 7.46 4.53
C GLY A 622 30.43 7.05 3.50
N LEU A 623 30.80 7.01 2.22
CA LEU A 623 29.94 6.68 1.08
C LEU A 623 30.61 5.57 0.23
N SER A 624 29.83 4.62 -0.29
CA SER A 624 30.27 3.64 -1.29
C SER A 624 30.63 4.32 -2.61
N ALA A 625 31.43 3.67 -3.48
CA ALA A 625 31.88 4.25 -4.76
C ALA A 625 30.74 4.71 -5.70
N ASP A 626 29.58 4.07 -5.60
CA ASP A 626 28.36 4.38 -6.34
C ASP A 626 27.38 5.30 -5.61
N GLY A 627 27.62 5.60 -4.33
CA GLY A 627 26.81 6.49 -3.51
C GLY A 627 25.46 5.90 -3.03
N GLU A 628 25.16 4.64 -3.32
CA GLU A 628 23.89 3.99 -2.94
C GLU A 628 23.89 3.49 -1.49
N SER A 629 25.09 3.25 -0.94
CA SER A 629 25.31 2.86 0.46
C SER A 629 26.04 3.95 1.23
N ALA A 630 25.43 4.43 2.32
CA ALA A 630 25.97 5.51 3.14
C ALA A 630 26.10 5.09 4.62
N TYR A 631 27.17 5.55 5.28
CA TYR A 631 27.42 5.34 6.70
C TYR A 631 27.70 6.65 7.44
N ALA A 632 26.92 6.96 8.47
CA ALA A 632 27.13 8.12 9.32
C ALA A 632 27.39 7.76 10.79
N GLN A 633 28.23 8.56 11.46
CA GLN A 633 28.28 8.63 12.92
C GLN A 633 27.59 9.90 13.36
N SER A 634 26.46 9.75 14.04
CA SER A 634 25.53 10.84 14.34
C SER A 634 25.41 11.06 15.83
N LYS A 635 25.34 12.33 16.25
CA LYS A 635 25.03 12.66 17.65
C LYS A 635 23.54 12.54 17.91
N TYR A 636 22.72 12.96 16.94
CA TYR A 636 21.27 12.92 16.98
C TYR A 636 20.71 12.46 15.62
N GLY A 637 19.66 11.66 15.67
CA GLY A 637 18.80 11.32 14.53
C GLY A 637 17.37 11.79 14.79
N VAL A 638 16.67 12.23 13.74
CA VAL A 638 15.27 12.64 13.76
C VAL A 638 14.55 11.92 12.64
N SER A 639 13.40 11.32 12.93
CA SER A 639 12.52 10.70 11.94
C SER A 639 11.10 11.20 12.14
N GLN A 640 10.50 11.74 11.07
CA GLN A 640 9.16 12.31 11.11
C GLN A 640 8.23 11.62 10.11
N ARG A 641 7.06 11.19 10.60
CA ARG A 641 6.01 10.60 9.76
C ARG A 641 5.43 11.59 8.77
N SER A 642 5.06 11.11 7.58
CA SER A 642 4.28 11.90 6.64
C SER A 642 2.86 12.16 7.13
N ILE A 643 2.24 13.25 6.66
CA ILE A 643 0.81 13.46 6.88
C ILE A 643 0.06 12.33 6.13
N GLN A 644 -0.88 11.67 6.79
CA GLN A 644 -1.71 10.67 6.12
C GLN A 644 -3.07 11.24 5.71
N THR A 645 -3.64 10.71 4.63
CA THR A 645 -4.98 11.04 4.18
C THR A 645 -5.69 9.83 3.58
N TYR A 646 -7.02 9.79 3.77
CA TYR A 646 -7.90 8.81 3.14
C TYR A 646 -8.52 9.32 1.82
N TYR A 647 -8.11 10.51 1.36
CA TYR A 647 -8.53 11.05 0.07
C TYR A 647 -7.66 10.45 -1.05
N SER A 648 -8.26 10.21 -2.22
CA SER A 648 -7.54 9.71 -3.39
C SER A 648 -6.54 10.75 -3.90
N LEU A 649 -5.37 10.26 -4.32
CA LEU A 649 -4.34 11.06 -4.98
C LEU A 649 -4.53 11.12 -6.50
N ASP A 650 -5.32 10.20 -7.07
CA ASP A 650 -5.59 10.11 -8.52
C ASP A 650 -6.94 10.72 -8.89
N ASN A 651 -7.95 10.52 -8.04
CA ASN A 651 -9.32 10.94 -8.25
C ASN A 651 -9.67 12.08 -7.29
N TYR A 652 -9.35 13.29 -7.72
CA TYR A 652 -9.49 14.49 -6.92
C TYR A 652 -10.93 14.83 -6.54
N THR A 653 -11.08 15.45 -5.37
CA THR A 653 -12.37 16.03 -4.96
C THR A 653 -12.77 17.15 -5.94
N PRO A 654 -13.98 17.10 -6.51
CA PRO A 654 -14.46 18.16 -7.38
C PRO A 654 -14.72 19.44 -6.58
N ALA A 655 -14.74 20.59 -7.27
CA ALA A 655 -15.17 21.83 -6.64
C ALA A 655 -16.66 21.75 -6.22
N GLU A 656 -17.00 22.26 -5.04
CA GLU A 656 -18.37 22.31 -4.53
C GLU A 656 -18.69 23.73 -4.03
N GLY A 657 -19.45 24.49 -4.83
CA GLY A 657 -19.79 25.88 -4.51
C GLY A 657 -18.56 26.77 -4.36
N ALA A 658 -18.26 27.21 -3.13
CA ALA A 658 -17.09 28.04 -2.81
C ALA A 658 -15.88 27.22 -2.32
N ILE A 659 -15.98 25.88 -2.26
CA ILE A 659 -14.88 25.00 -1.89
C ILE A 659 -14.11 24.63 -3.18
N PRO A 660 -12.82 24.97 -3.29
CA PRO A 660 -12.01 24.60 -4.44
C PRO A 660 -11.93 23.08 -4.65
N ALA A 661 -11.70 22.65 -5.89
CA ALA A 661 -11.31 21.28 -6.19
C ALA A 661 -10.03 20.91 -5.42
N LYS A 662 -9.80 19.62 -5.19
CA LYS A 662 -8.61 19.10 -4.49
C LYS A 662 -8.46 19.54 -3.03
N THR A 663 -9.54 20.03 -2.41
CA THR A 663 -9.54 20.23 -0.96
C THR A 663 -9.67 18.87 -0.26
N ALA A 664 -8.74 18.57 0.65
CA ALA A 664 -8.69 17.33 1.42
C ALA A 664 -8.42 17.60 2.90
N ILE A 665 -8.25 16.52 3.67
CA ILE A 665 -7.90 16.55 5.09
C ILE A 665 -6.67 15.70 5.32
N GLY A 666 -5.67 16.28 5.99
CA GLY A 666 -4.53 15.56 6.54
C GLY A 666 -4.79 15.18 7.99
N VAL A 667 -4.35 14.00 8.41
CA VAL A 667 -4.60 13.42 9.73
C VAL A 667 -3.26 13.10 10.40
N GLU A 668 -3.15 13.34 11.71
CA GLU A 668 -1.98 12.91 12.50
C GLU A 668 -2.00 11.39 12.73
N HIS A 669 -0.88 10.78 13.12
CA HIS A 669 -0.82 9.32 13.35
C HIS A 669 -1.14 8.91 14.78
N ILE A 670 -0.63 9.64 15.77
CA ILE A 670 -0.72 9.28 17.20
C ILE A 670 -1.20 10.44 18.07
N ASN A 671 -2.04 10.13 19.06
CA ASN A 671 -2.46 11.09 20.05
C ASN A 671 -1.39 11.12 21.15
N GLU A 672 -0.40 12.00 21.00
CA GLU A 672 0.70 12.12 21.98
C GLU A 672 0.22 12.67 23.33
N LEU A 673 -1.00 13.19 23.41
CA LEU A 673 -1.60 13.67 24.66
C LEU A 673 -2.37 12.59 25.42
N ARG A 674 -2.43 11.37 24.88
CA ARG A 674 -3.09 10.24 25.54
C ARG A 674 -2.45 10.02 26.91
N GLY A 675 -3.21 10.32 27.96
CA GLY A 675 -2.72 10.32 29.34
C GLY A 675 -3.13 11.56 30.12
N LEU A 676 -3.50 12.64 29.43
CA LEU A 676 -4.07 13.83 30.06
C LEU A 676 -5.60 13.72 30.14
N ASN A 677 -6.16 14.13 31.27
CA ASN A 677 -7.59 14.19 31.53
C ASN A 677 -8.21 15.37 30.79
N MET A 678 -8.85 15.10 29.65
CA MET A 678 -9.53 16.15 28.88
C MET A 678 -10.80 16.63 29.57
N ARG A 679 -10.98 17.95 29.65
CA ARG A 679 -12.18 18.60 30.15
C ARG A 679 -12.60 19.75 29.25
N ARG A 680 -13.85 20.14 29.37
CA ARG A 680 -14.43 21.18 28.54
C ARG A 680 -15.01 22.27 29.41
N SER A 681 -14.65 23.52 29.13
CA SER A 681 -15.32 24.70 29.67
C SER A 681 -16.07 25.49 28.60
N TYR A 682 -15.69 25.34 27.33
CA TYR A 682 -16.31 26.08 26.23
C TYR A 682 -17.62 25.43 25.74
N SER A 683 -18.72 26.13 25.92
CA SER A 683 -20.06 25.64 25.54
C SER A 683 -20.95 26.75 25.01
N PRO A 684 -20.57 27.38 23.88
CA PRO A 684 -21.31 28.50 23.32
C PRO A 684 -22.65 28.06 22.73
N THR A 685 -23.61 28.97 22.63
CA THR A 685 -24.95 28.68 22.09
C THR A 685 -25.01 29.04 20.61
N GLY A 686 -25.23 28.04 19.75
CA GLY A 686 -25.42 28.26 18.30
C GLY A 686 -24.17 28.68 17.53
N VAL A 687 -22.98 28.53 18.11
CA VAL A 687 -21.70 28.92 17.49
C VAL A 687 -20.97 27.74 16.85
N LEU A 688 -21.00 26.55 17.46
CA LEU A 688 -20.23 25.40 17.00
C LEU A 688 -20.85 24.72 15.78
N ASP A 689 -20.02 24.37 14.80
CA ASP A 689 -20.38 23.70 13.56
C ASP A 689 -20.01 22.21 13.61
N ALA A 690 -20.93 21.32 13.20
CA ALA A 690 -20.73 19.87 13.25
C ALA A 690 -19.72 19.33 12.22
N ASN A 691 -19.33 20.14 11.24
CA ASN A 691 -18.46 19.79 10.11
C ASN A 691 -17.22 20.67 9.99
N ASN A 692 -17.02 21.67 10.87
CA ASN A 692 -15.92 22.63 10.78
C ASN A 692 -15.18 22.83 12.10
N GLY A 693 -14.28 21.88 12.40
CA GLY A 693 -13.48 21.93 13.63
C GLY A 693 -12.55 23.13 13.73
N ARG A 694 -11.97 23.58 12.60
CA ARG A 694 -11.08 24.75 12.57
C ARG A 694 -11.81 26.01 13.01
N TYR A 695 -13.03 26.20 12.51
CA TYR A 695 -13.88 27.31 12.94
C TYR A 695 -14.28 27.21 14.42
N ASN A 696 -14.57 26.01 14.92
CA ASN A 696 -14.90 25.81 16.33
C ASN A 696 -13.75 26.21 17.27
N VAL A 697 -12.53 25.77 16.95
CA VAL A 697 -11.32 26.14 17.69
C VAL A 697 -11.06 27.64 17.57
N TRP A 698 -11.22 28.22 16.39
CA TRP A 698 -11.09 29.66 16.19
C TRP A 698 -12.10 30.50 16.97
N ALA A 699 -13.36 30.05 17.05
CA ALA A 699 -14.37 30.67 17.87
C ALA A 699 -14.01 30.64 19.37
N TRP A 700 -13.43 29.52 19.84
CA TRP A 700 -12.89 29.39 21.20
C TRP A 700 -11.71 30.33 21.45
N LEU A 701 -10.77 30.42 20.51
CA LEU A 701 -9.65 31.35 20.58
C LEU A 701 -10.11 32.82 20.71
N ASN A 702 -11.27 33.14 20.13
CA ASN A 702 -11.89 34.47 20.21
C ASN A 702 -12.90 34.64 21.35
N GLY A 703 -13.18 33.59 22.15
CA GLY A 703 -14.17 33.63 23.24
C GLY A 703 -15.61 33.90 22.75
N THR A 704 -15.96 33.47 21.54
CA THR A 704 -17.24 33.78 20.90
C THR A 704 -18.38 32.94 21.50
N ASN A 705 -19.19 33.51 22.39
CA ASN A 705 -20.28 32.77 23.06
C ASN A 705 -21.62 32.76 22.31
N SER A 706 -21.79 33.68 21.36
CA SER A 706 -22.96 33.77 20.46
C SER A 706 -22.55 34.50 19.18
N GLY A 707 -23.30 34.30 18.09
CA GLY A 707 -23.02 34.93 16.80
C GLY A 707 -21.89 34.26 16.00
N THR A 708 -21.18 35.05 15.19
CA THR A 708 -20.12 34.56 14.29
C THR A 708 -18.76 35.06 14.74
N ALA A 709 -17.76 34.17 14.78
CA ALA A 709 -16.39 34.55 15.11
C ALA A 709 -15.77 35.41 13.99
N PRO A 710 -14.79 36.28 14.28
CA PRO A 710 -14.02 36.99 13.27
C PRO A 710 -13.41 36.03 12.25
N GLN A 711 -13.30 36.41 10.98
CA GLN A 711 -12.75 35.52 9.92
C GLN A 711 -11.27 35.76 9.61
N SER A 712 -10.73 36.87 10.11
CA SER A 712 -9.36 37.36 9.88
C SER A 712 -8.87 38.17 11.07
N GLY A 713 -7.58 38.52 11.05
CA GLY A 713 -6.89 39.18 12.17
C GLY A 713 -6.47 38.20 13.27
N SER A 714 -5.63 38.66 14.19
CA SER A 714 -5.16 37.84 15.31
C SER A 714 -6.30 37.50 16.26
N ALA A 715 -6.28 36.29 16.82
CA ALA A 715 -7.26 35.87 17.81
C ALA A 715 -7.13 36.65 19.13
N SER A 716 -8.22 36.71 19.89
CA SER A 716 -8.23 37.35 21.23
C SER A 716 -7.29 36.68 22.23
N LYS A 717 -7.01 35.38 22.08
CA LYS A 717 -6.02 34.63 22.88
C LYS A 717 -4.64 34.71 22.24
N SER A 718 -3.60 34.90 23.06
CA SER A 718 -2.19 34.80 22.65
C SER A 718 -1.66 33.37 22.80
N TRP A 719 -0.54 33.06 22.16
CA TRP A 719 0.12 31.75 22.25
C TRP A 719 0.36 31.30 23.70
N SER A 720 0.88 32.20 24.54
CA SER A 720 1.14 31.94 25.95
C SER A 720 -0.09 31.61 26.81
N THR A 721 -1.30 31.85 26.29
CA THR A 721 -2.55 31.49 27.00
C THR A 721 -3.07 30.10 26.63
N VAL A 722 -2.53 29.48 25.58
CA VAL A 722 -2.97 28.18 25.05
C VAL A 722 -1.88 27.11 25.10
N VAL A 723 -0.61 27.50 25.06
CA VAL A 723 0.57 26.64 25.22
C VAL A 723 1.59 27.28 26.17
N GLN A 724 2.39 26.45 26.82
CA GLN A 724 3.57 26.83 27.59
C GLN A 724 4.78 26.66 26.68
N THR A 725 5.14 27.72 25.96
CA THR A 725 6.12 27.68 24.85
C THR A 725 7.52 27.21 25.25
N ASN A 726 7.88 27.36 26.52
CA ASN A 726 9.21 27.03 27.05
C ASN A 726 9.29 25.66 27.76
N THR A 727 8.21 24.88 27.77
CA THR A 727 8.10 23.64 28.56
C THR A 727 7.70 22.48 27.64
N LEU A 728 8.41 21.35 27.71
CA LEU A 728 8.02 20.13 27.01
C LEU A 728 6.76 19.50 27.63
N GLN A 729 5.89 18.91 26.81
CA GLN A 729 4.67 18.26 27.28
C GLN A 729 4.99 16.99 28.07
N SER A 730 4.72 17.01 29.38
CA SER A 730 4.78 15.82 30.22
C SER A 730 3.46 15.04 30.16
N ILE A 731 3.55 13.72 30.07
CA ILE A 731 2.42 12.78 30.15
C ILE A 731 2.58 11.95 31.43
N PRO A 732 1.60 11.99 32.34
CA PRO A 732 1.66 11.25 33.60
C PRO A 732 1.58 9.74 33.36
N ALA A 733 2.11 8.95 34.31
CA ALA A 733 1.93 7.51 34.28
C ALA A 733 0.45 7.14 34.46
N MET A 734 -0.02 6.18 33.66
CA MET A 734 -1.38 5.66 33.73
C MET A 734 -1.38 4.27 34.36
N THR A 735 -2.19 4.06 35.40
CA THR A 735 -2.51 2.74 35.92
C THR A 735 -4.01 2.69 36.20
N ASN A 736 -4.80 2.68 35.13
CA ASN A 736 -6.26 2.67 35.25
C ASN A 736 -6.79 1.24 35.12
N THR A 737 -7.04 0.61 36.28
CA THR A 737 -7.62 -0.73 36.38
C THR A 737 -9.06 -0.80 35.85
N ASN A 738 -9.82 0.31 35.87
CA ASN A 738 -11.18 0.36 35.30
C ASN A 738 -11.17 0.31 33.77
N GLN A 739 -10.07 0.69 33.12
CA GLN A 739 -9.91 0.66 31.66
C GLN A 739 -8.98 -0.45 31.16
N TYR A 740 -8.46 -1.30 32.07
CA TYR A 740 -7.43 -2.31 31.78
C TYR A 740 -6.25 -1.76 30.98
N TYR A 741 -5.74 -0.59 31.40
CA TYR A 741 -4.70 0.11 30.66
C TYR A 741 -3.61 0.62 31.59
N THR A 742 -2.38 0.37 31.19
CA THR A 742 -1.18 0.85 31.87
C THR A 742 -0.21 1.46 30.87
N GLN A 743 0.40 2.58 31.23
CA GLN A 743 1.43 3.26 30.45
C GLN A 743 2.41 3.94 31.41
N ALA A 744 3.70 3.91 31.10
CA ALA A 744 4.69 4.67 31.84
C ALA A 744 4.54 6.19 31.57
N ALA A 745 5.00 7.01 32.52
CA ALA A 745 5.13 8.45 32.27
C ALA A 745 6.09 8.69 31.11
N SER A 746 5.84 9.75 30.34
CA SER A 746 6.66 10.12 29.18
C SER A 746 6.70 11.64 29.00
N VAL A 747 7.66 12.10 28.20
CA VAL A 747 7.74 13.49 27.74
C VAL A 747 7.61 13.46 26.23
N GLN A 748 6.76 14.33 25.68
CA GLN A 748 6.51 14.44 24.24
C GLN A 748 7.30 15.61 23.66
N ASN A 749 7.76 15.44 22.43
CA ASN A 749 8.59 16.41 21.70
C ASN A 749 7.74 17.54 21.12
N MET A 750 7.01 18.24 21.99
CA MET A 750 6.17 19.38 21.65
C MET A 750 5.96 20.27 22.88
N PRO A 751 5.60 21.56 22.70
CA PRO A 751 5.30 22.43 23.83
C PRO A 751 4.11 21.91 24.63
N ALA A 752 4.17 22.06 25.95
CA ALA A 752 3.08 21.70 26.85
C ALA A 752 1.85 22.57 26.60
N LEU A 753 0.66 21.98 26.65
CA LEU A 753 -0.58 22.74 26.61
C LEU A 753 -0.77 23.56 27.88
N ALA A 754 -1.53 24.66 27.77
CA ALA A 754 -2.04 25.36 28.94
C ALA A 754 -2.97 24.43 29.75
N GLN A 755 -2.80 24.47 31.07
CA GLN A 755 -3.61 23.67 32.00
C GLN A 755 -5.08 24.10 31.97
N PHE A 756 -5.99 23.15 32.21
CA PHE A 756 -7.43 23.43 32.23
C PHE A 756 -7.82 24.40 33.36
N GLY A 757 -8.35 25.57 32.98
CA GLY A 757 -8.74 26.62 33.93
C GLY A 757 -10.11 26.45 34.61
N GLY A 758 -10.93 25.48 34.20
CA GLY A 758 -12.28 25.27 34.75
C GLY A 758 -12.33 24.43 36.04
N THR A 759 -13.52 24.02 36.47
CA THR A 759 -13.68 23.15 37.65
C THR A 759 -13.22 21.72 37.34
N LEU A 760 -12.31 21.18 38.16
CA LEU A 760 -11.91 19.78 38.06
C LEU A 760 -13.06 18.89 38.52
N ASN A 761 -13.43 17.93 37.68
CA ASN A 761 -14.41 16.91 37.98
C ASN A 761 -13.75 15.55 37.74
N PRO A 762 -13.04 14.97 38.72
CA PRO A 762 -12.30 13.73 38.53
C PRO A 762 -13.23 12.52 38.35
N SER A 763 -12.81 11.54 37.55
CA SER A 763 -13.53 10.28 37.31
C SER A 763 -12.59 9.08 37.44
N PRO A 764 -13.07 7.94 37.99
CA PRO A 764 -12.32 6.68 37.98
C PRO A 764 -12.03 6.15 36.57
N GLN A 765 -12.74 6.64 35.56
CA GLN A 765 -12.57 6.26 34.16
C GLN A 765 -11.58 7.15 33.40
N ASP A 766 -11.10 8.25 33.97
CA ASP A 766 -10.11 9.14 33.32
C ASP A 766 -8.74 8.46 33.08
N PRO A 767 -7.91 8.96 32.14
CA PRO A 767 -6.53 8.48 31.97
C PRO A 767 -5.75 8.39 33.29
N VAL A 768 -5.72 9.50 34.03
CA VAL A 768 -5.28 9.54 35.43
C VAL A 768 -6.50 9.47 36.33
N ALA A 769 -6.84 8.25 36.74
CA ALA A 769 -8.05 7.94 37.49
C ALA A 769 -8.19 8.82 38.75
N SER A 770 -9.32 9.50 38.88
CA SER A 770 -9.70 10.31 40.04
C SER A 770 -8.66 11.38 40.45
N SER A 771 -7.83 11.85 39.51
CA SER A 771 -6.79 12.85 39.81
C SER A 771 -7.39 14.20 40.20
N ASN A 772 -6.84 14.83 41.24
CA ASN A 772 -7.14 16.22 41.62
C ASN A 772 -5.99 17.18 41.26
N THR A 773 -4.99 16.70 40.50
CA THR A 773 -3.81 17.47 40.13
C THR A 773 -4.08 18.24 38.85
N ARG A 774 -4.01 19.57 38.89
CA ARG A 774 -4.32 20.47 37.77
C ARG A 774 -3.51 20.18 36.50
N SER A 775 -2.23 19.82 36.63
CA SER A 775 -1.34 19.52 35.51
C SER A 775 -1.77 18.30 34.69
N ASP A 776 -2.62 17.43 35.26
CA ASP A 776 -3.13 16.27 34.56
C ASP A 776 -4.28 16.64 33.61
N TYR A 777 -4.76 17.89 33.62
CA TYR A 777 -5.95 18.32 32.90
C TYR A 777 -5.68 19.36 31.81
N ILE A 778 -6.30 19.15 30.66
CA ILE A 778 -6.29 20.09 29.52
C ILE A 778 -7.70 20.45 29.07
N GLU A 779 -7.85 21.64 28.48
CA GLU A 779 -9.07 21.99 27.75
C GLU A 779 -9.12 21.18 26.45
N ALA A 780 -10.20 20.42 26.24
CA ALA A 780 -10.31 19.47 25.14
C ALA A 780 -10.26 20.16 23.77
N ILE A 781 -10.87 21.35 23.61
CA ILE A 781 -10.80 22.12 22.35
C ILE A 781 -9.40 22.71 22.09
N ASN A 782 -8.55 22.78 23.11
CA ASN A 782 -7.16 23.21 23.02
C ASN A 782 -6.20 22.06 22.66
N ALA A 783 -6.66 20.80 22.62
CA ALA A 783 -5.78 19.63 22.55
C ALA A 783 -4.84 19.61 21.33
N CYS A 784 -5.24 20.25 20.22
CA CYS A 784 -4.42 20.31 19.02
C CYS A 784 -3.50 21.55 18.94
N MET A 785 -3.56 22.50 19.89
CA MET A 785 -2.79 23.75 19.76
C MET A 785 -1.28 23.55 19.88
N SER A 786 -0.81 22.50 20.57
CA SER A 786 0.63 22.16 20.62
C SER A 786 1.19 21.63 19.30
N ARG A 787 0.33 21.28 18.33
CA ARG A 787 0.72 20.89 16.95
C ARG A 787 0.96 22.09 16.03
N ASN A 788 0.81 23.29 16.56
CA ASN A 788 0.98 24.55 15.85
C ASN A 788 2.04 25.39 16.54
N ARG A 789 2.49 26.45 15.86
CA ARG A 789 3.44 27.40 16.41
C ARG A 789 3.20 28.81 15.87
N ASP A 790 3.75 29.77 16.58
CA ASP A 790 3.91 31.16 16.16
C ASP A 790 4.88 31.23 14.97
N LEU A 791 4.38 31.36 13.75
CA LEU A 791 5.19 31.31 12.52
C LEU A 791 6.03 32.58 12.32
N ASN A 792 5.58 33.70 12.89
CA ASN A 792 6.19 35.02 12.74
C ASN A 792 6.78 35.56 14.06
N GLY A 793 6.71 34.81 15.15
CA GLY A 793 7.30 35.15 16.44
C GLY A 793 6.66 36.35 17.14
N ASN A 794 5.44 36.76 16.80
CA ASN A 794 4.80 37.97 17.35
C ASN A 794 3.99 37.74 18.64
N GLY A 795 3.81 36.48 19.06
CA GLY A 795 3.13 36.05 20.28
C GLY A 795 1.60 36.01 20.19
N THR A 796 1.01 36.43 19.08
CA THR A 796 -0.44 36.36 18.81
C THR A 796 -0.75 35.20 17.86
N ILE A 797 -2.00 34.75 17.81
CA ILE A 797 -2.39 33.61 16.96
C ILE A 797 -3.10 34.13 15.73
N GLU A 798 -2.49 34.01 14.55
CA GLU A 798 -3.14 34.33 13.28
C GLU A 798 -3.88 33.13 12.65
N PRO A 799 -4.83 33.37 11.72
CA PRO A 799 -5.53 32.29 11.02
C PRO A 799 -4.59 31.24 10.42
N GLU A 800 -3.52 31.67 9.74
CA GLU A 800 -2.57 30.77 9.06
C GLU A 800 -1.72 29.91 10.00
N GLU A 801 -1.73 30.23 11.31
CA GLU A 801 -1.03 29.48 12.34
C GLU A 801 -1.94 28.43 13.00
N LEU A 802 -3.27 28.53 12.84
CA LEU A 802 -4.20 27.44 13.20
C LEU A 802 -4.28 26.42 12.06
N ARG A 803 -3.25 25.60 11.92
CA ARG A 803 -3.13 24.57 10.88
C ARG A 803 -3.73 23.24 11.32
N TRP A 804 -3.33 22.76 12.49
CA TRP A 804 -3.82 21.57 13.16
C TRP A 804 -4.90 21.93 14.18
N TYR A 805 -6.04 21.26 14.13
CA TYR A 805 -7.17 21.58 15.00
C TYR A 805 -7.96 20.33 15.38
N VAL A 806 -8.71 20.44 16.48
CA VAL A 806 -9.64 19.39 16.91
C VAL A 806 -10.76 19.27 15.88
N PRO A 807 -10.98 18.09 15.28
CA PRO A 807 -12.05 17.91 14.31
C PRO A 807 -13.44 18.11 14.90
N ALA A 808 -14.40 18.49 14.07
CA ALA A 808 -15.82 18.34 14.39
C ALA A 808 -16.29 16.91 14.08
N LEU A 809 -17.38 16.46 14.70
CA LEU A 809 -17.84 15.07 14.63
C LEU A 809 -17.99 14.57 13.18
N GLY A 810 -18.53 15.38 12.28
CA GLY A 810 -18.71 15.01 10.86
C GLY A 810 -17.41 14.69 10.13
N LYS A 811 -16.25 15.15 10.61
CA LYS A 811 -14.94 14.79 10.07
C LYS A 811 -14.44 13.44 10.58
N TYR A 812 -14.71 13.10 11.84
CA TYR A 812 -14.36 11.78 12.36
C TYR A 812 -15.18 10.66 11.73
N LEU A 813 -16.47 10.89 11.44
CA LEU A 813 -17.29 9.89 10.74
C LEU A 813 -16.66 9.51 9.39
N ARG A 814 -16.17 10.49 8.62
CA ARG A 814 -15.44 10.27 7.37
C ARG A 814 -14.14 9.51 7.57
N MET A 815 -13.41 9.82 8.64
CA MET A 815 -12.17 9.13 8.98
C MET A 815 -12.41 7.66 9.35
N ILE A 816 -13.54 7.33 9.98
CA ILE A 816 -13.96 5.94 10.20
C ILE A 816 -14.29 5.25 8.88
N LEU A 817 -15.01 5.91 7.96
CA LEU A 817 -15.32 5.35 6.65
C LEU A 817 -14.05 5.10 5.80
N GLY A 818 -13.12 6.04 5.81
CA GLY A 818 -11.83 5.97 5.09
C GLY A 818 -10.71 5.23 5.83
N ARG A 819 -11.00 4.57 6.96
CA ARG A 819 -9.97 4.01 7.86
C ARG A 819 -9.03 3.00 7.21
N ASN A 820 -9.48 2.28 6.19
CA ASN A 820 -8.66 1.29 5.49
C ASN A 820 -7.56 1.93 4.62
N SER A 821 -7.67 3.24 4.35
CA SER A 821 -6.66 4.01 3.63
C SER A 821 -5.69 4.73 4.57
N LEU A 822 -5.82 4.56 5.89
CA LEU A 822 -4.98 5.19 6.90
C LEU A 822 -4.02 4.16 7.49
N GLN A 823 -2.75 4.52 7.66
CA GLN A 823 -1.74 3.68 8.32
C GLN A 823 -2.07 3.48 9.79
N THR A 824 -2.51 4.54 10.46
CA THR A 824 -2.94 4.49 11.87
C THR A 824 -4.39 4.96 11.96
N PRO A 825 -5.37 4.07 11.74
CA PRO A 825 -6.78 4.44 11.79
C PRO A 825 -7.17 4.90 13.20
N LEU A 826 -8.29 5.63 13.31
CA LEU A 826 -8.83 6.07 14.60
C LEU A 826 -9.01 4.91 15.59
N MET A 827 -9.41 3.76 15.07
CA MET A 827 -9.54 2.51 15.79
C MET A 827 -9.28 1.34 14.84
N ASP A 828 -8.50 0.38 15.30
CA ASP A 828 -8.31 -0.90 14.65
C ASP A 828 -9.37 -1.89 15.16
N TYR A 829 -10.50 -1.95 14.45
CA TYR A 829 -11.60 -2.86 14.78
C TYR A 829 -11.22 -4.34 14.63
N ALA A 830 -10.33 -4.66 13.70
CA ALA A 830 -9.99 -6.04 13.37
C ALA A 830 -9.14 -6.67 14.47
N ASN A 831 -8.28 -5.88 15.11
CA ASN A 831 -7.44 -6.30 16.22
C ASN A 831 -8.00 -5.91 17.60
N THR A 832 -9.21 -5.35 17.65
CA THR A 832 -9.95 -5.11 18.91
C THR A 832 -11.25 -5.94 18.95
N PRO A 833 -11.16 -7.29 19.03
CA PRO A 833 -12.34 -8.14 19.00
C PRO A 833 -13.20 -8.07 20.27
N ARG A 834 -12.68 -7.44 21.34
CA ARG A 834 -13.36 -7.29 22.63
C ARG A 834 -13.10 -5.92 23.24
N ILE A 835 -14.14 -5.35 23.83
CA ILE A 835 -14.07 -4.12 24.63
C ILE A 835 -13.88 -4.54 26.09
N TYR A 836 -12.84 -4.01 26.74
CA TYR A 836 -12.56 -4.28 28.14
C TYR A 836 -13.02 -3.10 28.99
N VAL A 837 -14.05 -3.31 29.83
CA VAL A 837 -14.52 -2.36 30.85
C VAL A 837 -14.54 -3.04 32.22
N GLY A 838 -13.78 -2.51 33.19
CA GLY A 838 -13.47 -3.13 34.49
C GLY A 838 -14.63 -3.28 35.47
N THR A 839 -15.85 -2.91 35.08
CA THR A 839 -17.00 -2.79 35.98
C THR A 839 -17.95 -3.99 35.95
N GLY A 840 -17.75 -4.96 35.04
CA GLY A 840 -18.63 -6.13 34.89
C GLY A 840 -20.05 -5.81 34.40
N SER A 841 -20.38 -4.52 34.21
CA SER A 841 -21.72 -4.04 33.79
C SER A 841 -22.00 -4.21 32.29
N GLY A 842 -20.97 -4.47 31.47
CA GLY A 842 -21.09 -4.59 30.01
C GLY A 842 -21.49 -3.29 29.29
N ASP A 843 -21.48 -2.16 29.99
CA ASP A 843 -21.91 -0.87 29.47
C ASP A 843 -20.73 -0.12 28.81
N ASN A 844 -20.88 0.15 27.51
CA ASN A 844 -19.89 0.84 26.68
C ASN A 844 -19.60 2.27 27.17
N GLY A 845 -20.50 2.90 27.94
CA GLY A 845 -20.29 4.21 28.57
C GLY A 845 -19.12 4.25 29.57
N TYR A 846 -18.64 3.09 30.00
CA TYR A 846 -17.44 2.95 30.82
C TYR A 846 -16.16 2.84 29.99
N ALA A 847 -16.21 2.56 28.68
CA ALA A 847 -15.04 2.41 27.81
C ALA A 847 -14.50 3.77 27.33
N THR A 848 -14.28 4.70 28.25
CA THR A 848 -13.89 6.08 27.94
C THR A 848 -12.55 6.19 27.19
N ARG A 849 -11.69 5.17 27.31
CA ARG A 849 -10.46 5.01 26.51
C ARG A 849 -10.69 4.94 25.00
N LEU A 850 -11.91 4.59 24.57
CA LEU A 850 -12.31 4.48 23.17
C LEU A 850 -13.25 5.62 22.73
N LEU A 851 -13.42 6.64 23.59
CA LEU A 851 -14.17 7.84 23.24
C LEU A 851 -13.21 8.89 22.67
N VAL A 852 -13.66 9.53 21.58
CA VAL A 852 -12.90 10.56 20.86
C VAL A 852 -13.63 11.89 20.97
N TYR A 853 -12.95 12.94 21.46
CA TYR A 853 -13.53 14.27 21.59
C TYR A 853 -13.61 15.00 20.24
N ALA A 854 -14.79 15.52 19.93
CA ALA A 854 -15.05 16.39 18.78
C ALA A 854 -15.35 17.83 19.24
N SER A 855 -14.78 18.79 18.51
CA SER A 855 -14.83 20.24 18.77
C SER A 855 -16.24 20.86 18.85
N ASN A 856 -17.26 20.18 18.35
CA ASN A 856 -18.66 20.58 18.45
C ASN A 856 -19.35 20.07 19.74
N ASN A 857 -18.55 19.71 20.75
CA ASN A 857 -18.97 19.21 22.06
C ASN A 857 -19.69 17.86 21.99
N TYR A 858 -19.22 16.98 21.11
CA TYR A 858 -19.65 15.59 21.01
C TYR A 858 -18.50 14.66 21.34
N ALA A 859 -18.83 13.46 21.78
CA ALA A 859 -17.92 12.33 21.83
C ALA A 859 -18.34 11.33 20.76
N LEU A 860 -17.38 10.90 19.94
CA LEU A 860 -17.53 9.73 19.07
C LEU A 860 -17.21 8.47 19.87
N TRP A 861 -18.05 7.46 19.72
CA TRP A 861 -17.90 6.16 20.35
C TRP A 861 -17.19 5.26 19.36
N ALA A 862 -15.85 5.38 19.27
CA ALA A 862 -15.08 4.70 18.23
C ALA A 862 -15.34 3.19 18.24
N MET A 863 -15.54 2.59 19.43
CA MET A 863 -15.84 1.17 19.59
C MET A 863 -17.17 0.70 18.99
N GLU A 864 -18.11 1.60 18.75
CA GLU A 864 -19.41 1.29 18.12
C GLU A 864 -19.46 1.69 16.64
N GLY A 865 -18.31 2.07 16.06
CA GLY A 865 -18.26 2.61 14.70
C GLY A 865 -18.71 4.07 14.68
N LEU A 866 -19.93 4.34 14.20
CA LEU A 866 -20.40 5.70 13.94
C LEU A 866 -21.29 6.30 15.05
N SER A 867 -21.49 5.59 16.17
CA SER A 867 -22.25 6.11 17.31
C SER A 867 -21.59 7.35 17.91
N SER A 868 -22.41 8.30 18.36
CA SER A 868 -21.93 9.52 19.00
C SER A 868 -22.93 10.03 20.04
N SER A 869 -22.45 10.84 20.98
CA SER A 869 -23.31 11.49 21.96
C SER A 869 -22.82 12.90 22.28
N ALA A 870 -23.74 13.78 22.68
CA ALA A 870 -23.37 15.10 23.17
C ALA A 870 -22.58 14.95 24.47
N TRP A 871 -21.43 15.62 24.58
CA TRP A 871 -20.61 15.69 25.78
C TRP A 871 -20.88 17.02 26.48
N THR A 872 -21.92 17.09 27.33
CA THR A 872 -22.40 18.33 27.97
C THR A 872 -21.88 18.51 29.41
N GLY A 873 -22.15 19.66 30.04
CA GLY A 873 -21.43 20.16 31.24
C GLY A 873 -21.70 19.41 32.56
N ASN A 874 -22.76 18.61 32.63
CA ASN A 874 -22.84 17.46 33.53
C ASN A 874 -22.45 16.28 32.66
N PHE A 875 -21.47 15.46 33.07
CA PHE A 875 -21.02 14.26 32.35
C PHE A 875 -22.15 13.66 31.51
N PRO A 876 -21.91 13.32 30.24
CA PRO A 876 -23.00 13.03 29.31
C PRO A 876 -23.89 11.97 29.94
N LEU A 877 -25.19 12.03 29.65
CA LEU A 877 -26.22 11.17 30.24
C LEU A 877 -25.87 9.66 30.24
N TYR A 878 -24.85 9.24 29.47
CA TYR A 878 -24.45 7.87 29.21
C TYR A 878 -22.94 7.56 29.37
N THR A 879 -22.03 8.51 29.66
CA THR A 879 -20.59 8.18 29.91
C THR A 879 -20.17 8.54 31.32
N GLN A 880 -19.26 7.72 31.87
CA GLN A 880 -18.85 7.82 33.28
C GLN A 880 -17.53 8.59 33.46
N GLY A 881 -16.98 9.16 32.37
CA GLY A 881 -15.73 9.92 32.34
C GLY A 881 -15.56 10.72 31.04
N GLY A 882 -14.45 11.46 30.94
CA GLY A 882 -14.10 12.23 29.74
C GLY A 882 -13.50 11.36 28.62
N PRO A 883 -13.60 11.78 27.34
CA PRO A 883 -12.86 11.13 26.26
C PRO A 883 -11.36 11.10 26.53
N TRP A 884 -10.69 10.03 26.11
CA TRP A 884 -9.23 9.90 26.18
C TRP A 884 -8.56 10.32 24.88
N GLU A 885 -9.30 10.24 23.77
CA GLU A 885 -8.73 10.39 22.44
C GLU A 885 -9.13 11.70 21.79
N VAL A 886 -8.18 12.24 21.02
CA VAL A 886 -8.37 13.25 20.01
C VAL A 886 -7.52 12.83 18.82
N ARG A 887 -7.94 13.16 17.60
CA ARG A 887 -7.15 12.93 16.41
C ARG A 887 -7.12 14.21 15.59
N CYS A 888 -6.09 15.01 15.77
CA CYS A 888 -5.94 16.31 15.12
C CYS A 888 -5.89 16.16 13.60
N ILE A 889 -6.49 17.14 12.92
CA ILE A 889 -6.47 17.22 11.46
C ILE A 889 -6.06 18.61 11.01
N ARG A 890 -5.62 18.70 9.75
CA ARG A 890 -5.48 19.95 9.02
C ARG A 890 -6.24 19.93 7.70
N ASN A 891 -6.56 21.09 7.15
CA ASN A 891 -7.04 21.18 5.78
C ASN A 891 -5.85 21.10 4.83
N LEU A 892 -6.07 20.52 3.65
CA LEU A 892 -5.13 20.43 2.53
C LEU A 892 -5.78 21.04 1.29
N GLY A 893 -5.00 21.68 0.42
CA GLY A 893 -5.48 22.31 -0.82
C GLY A 893 -6.44 23.47 -0.56
N SER A 894 -6.32 24.15 0.59
CA SER A 894 -7.22 25.23 1.00
C SER A 894 -6.46 26.46 1.46
N ASN A 895 -7.09 27.63 1.36
CA ASN A 895 -6.54 28.87 1.91
C ASN A 895 -6.61 28.87 3.45
N LEU A 896 -5.47 28.93 4.12
CA LEU A 896 -5.35 28.99 5.58
C LEU A 896 -5.29 30.42 6.14
N SER A 897 -5.12 31.47 5.33
CA SER A 897 -5.08 32.86 5.83
C SER A 897 -6.41 33.41 6.33
N THR A 898 -7.50 32.65 6.18
CA THR A 898 -8.83 32.96 6.73
C THR A 898 -9.51 31.77 7.40
N VAL A 899 -10.36 32.04 8.39
CA VAL A 899 -11.22 31.04 9.05
C VAL A 899 -12.70 31.40 8.85
N THR A 900 -13.37 30.68 7.95
CA THR A 900 -14.79 30.90 7.63
C THR A 900 -15.70 29.90 8.36
N PRO A 901 -16.96 30.26 8.66
CA PRO A 901 -17.94 29.32 9.23
C PRO A 901 -18.24 28.13 8.32
N ARG A 902 -18.16 28.32 6.99
CA ARG A 902 -18.38 27.24 6.01
C ARG A 902 -17.29 26.17 6.12
N ARG A 903 -17.70 24.90 6.06
CA ARG A 903 -16.79 23.74 6.02
C ARG A 903 -15.76 23.89 4.90
N LYS A 904 -14.52 23.46 5.16
CA LYS A 904 -13.49 23.22 4.15
C LYS A 904 -13.39 21.69 3.93
N GLY A 905 -13.39 21.24 2.67
CA GLY A 905 -13.33 19.82 2.25
C GLY A 905 -14.66 19.17 1.84
N VAL A 906 -14.71 18.69 0.58
CA VAL A 906 -15.86 18.05 -0.10
C VAL A 906 -15.93 16.54 0.23
N CYS A 907 -17.07 15.90 -0.04
CA CYS A 907 -17.22 14.45 -0.02
C CYS A 907 -16.50 13.84 -1.24
N SER A 908 -15.64 12.84 -1.06
CA SER A 908 -14.99 12.12 -2.18
C SER A 908 -15.96 11.21 -2.96
N ILE A 909 -17.16 10.98 -2.44
CA ILE A 909 -18.15 10.09 -3.06
C ILE A 909 -19.45 10.85 -3.23
N GLN A 910 -19.73 11.33 -4.44
CA GLN A 910 -21.09 11.36 -4.95
C GLN A 910 -21.22 10.17 -5.88
N PRO A 911 -22.05 9.15 -5.56
CA PRO A 911 -22.53 8.28 -6.61
C PRO A 911 -23.22 9.19 -7.62
N GLN A 912 -22.93 9.05 -8.91
CA GLN A 912 -23.80 9.62 -9.93
C GLN A 912 -25.19 8.99 -9.76
N ARG A 913 -26.06 9.64 -8.97
CA ARG A 913 -27.49 9.41 -9.07
C ARG A 913 -27.91 10.04 -10.38
N SER A 914 -28.22 9.18 -11.36
CA SER A 914 -29.22 9.51 -12.37
C SER A 914 -30.38 10.20 -11.65
N GLN A 915 -30.74 11.40 -12.10
CA GLN A 915 -31.86 12.16 -11.58
C GLN A 915 -33.14 11.31 -11.66
N GLU A 916 -33.51 10.69 -10.55
CA GLU A 916 -34.91 10.37 -10.26
C GLU A 916 -35.25 11.00 -8.92
N SER A 917 -36.23 11.90 -8.99
CA SER A 917 -36.82 12.65 -7.90
C SER A 917 -37.32 11.74 -6.78
N GLY A 918 -36.89 12.00 -5.55
CA GLY A 918 -37.45 11.36 -4.37
C GLY A 918 -36.70 11.79 -3.11
N ASP A 919 -37.30 12.73 -2.38
CA ASP A 919 -36.90 13.14 -1.04
C ASP A 919 -36.79 11.92 -0.12
N HIS A 920 -35.58 11.63 0.34
CA HIS A 920 -35.34 10.97 1.62
C HIS A 920 -33.97 11.39 2.14
N GLU A 921 -33.97 12.30 3.11
CA GLU A 921 -32.84 12.55 4.02
C GLU A 921 -32.54 11.25 4.79
N LEU A 922 -31.31 10.76 4.67
CA LEU A 922 -30.73 9.83 5.62
C LEU A 922 -29.38 10.38 6.11
N LEU A 923 -29.25 10.29 7.43
CA LEU A 923 -28.27 10.85 8.36
C LEU A 923 -26.80 10.63 8.01
#